data_AF-A0AAV4FL66-F1
#
_entry.id   AF-A0AAV4FL66-F1
#
_cell.length_a   1.000
_cell.length_b   1.000
_cell.length_c   1.000
_cell.angle_alpha   90.00
_cell.angle_beta   90.00
_cell.angle_gamma   90.00
#
_symmetry.space_group_name_H-M   'P 1'
#
loop_
_entity.id
_entity.type
_entity.pdbx_description
1 polymer ?
#
loop_
_entity_poly.entity_id
_entity_poly.type
_entity_poly.pdbx_seq_one_letter_code
_entity_poly.pdbx_strand_id
1 'polypeptide(L)'
;MYGFPRVIATTVVMVWVPKSYRNYSRYGIYGFPRVITTIVAMVYMGSQELSQLKSLWKFIKKRRAFKEDELMSFDDTLRRLDEISQLRLRVHEACDTSFVYWHRVVFPIYLDDLCENVTDTHRVHYMFAALRDCVPQMDMAKHLETSESLKDAFDKEVMKNVNDHLLEPLCRSIETDLRLHIHIHLQLDDRNPYKVGMRDLSHLLRLRPIRFFDRSINPKSHVEHYLNKTFYNLTTVALHDWKTYGEMKNMAEQKYGLVLLESHLPSQTLEQGLDVLEIMRNIHVFVSRYLYNLNNQVNFTFQFLRKKFFIFSQFMYDEHIKSRLIKDWKFFKENHMQTDQKYPFERGDKFNKGIRKLGVTPDGDSYLDQFRTQVTQIGNAMGYVRMIRSGGLHCCSNAIRFIPDLEDIVSFGDACSEEGLAPETQAAAKNLDNVINNLAKNFAEGTEYFKMLVDVFAPEFRDSKNMHLRNFFVILPPLTINFVEHSISCKEKMNRKNKVGAAFTDDGFAMGVAYILKLLDQYYEFDSLHWFQSVRDKYRKDREQVLKQSSNRSDEKLQQTQSLTIKRLEQYQQEYELLFYSLSSARIFFRADLTAEEEKANSEAANKEKEGTAQNDQSASSAQGTASAPDAPPSSGPPPPPPSGPPPPPPPAGGPPPPPPPPPPPPPPPPPPM
;
A
#
# COMPACT_ATOMS: atom_id res chain seq x y z
N MET A 1 -49.58 52.98 -79.81
CA MET A 1 -49.49 51.50 -79.81
C MET A 1 -48.28 51.01 -79.00
N TYR A 2 -48.25 51.27 -77.68
CA TYR A 2 -47.14 50.92 -76.77
C TYR A 2 -47.63 50.04 -75.60
N GLY A 3 -48.49 49.05 -75.88
CA GLY A 3 -49.14 48.23 -74.84
C GLY A 3 -48.90 46.72 -74.94
N PHE A 4 -48.36 46.21 -76.04
CA PHE A 4 -48.31 44.77 -76.31
C PHE A 4 -47.06 44.01 -75.79
N PRO A 5 -45.84 44.61 -75.71
CA PRO A 5 -44.64 43.86 -75.26
C PRO A 5 -44.58 43.63 -73.73
N ARG A 6 -45.15 44.54 -72.93
CA ARG A 6 -45.11 44.44 -71.45
C ARG A 6 -45.99 43.31 -70.92
N VAL A 7 -47.08 42.99 -71.60
CA VAL A 7 -48.00 41.92 -71.17
C VAL A 7 -47.35 40.55 -71.38
N ILE A 8 -46.61 40.33 -72.48
CA ILE A 8 -45.95 39.03 -72.73
C ILE A 8 -44.80 38.78 -71.76
N ALA A 9 -43.95 39.79 -71.49
CA ALA A 9 -42.84 39.64 -70.54
C ALA A 9 -43.34 39.39 -69.10
N THR A 10 -44.44 40.02 -68.69
CA THR A 10 -45.02 39.82 -67.36
C THR A 10 -45.80 38.50 -67.27
N THR A 11 -46.45 38.07 -68.36
CA THR A 11 -47.23 36.82 -68.40
C THR A 11 -46.33 35.59 -68.46
N VAL A 12 -45.22 35.62 -69.21
CA VAL A 12 -44.28 34.49 -69.29
C VAL A 12 -43.54 34.30 -67.95
N VAL A 13 -43.18 35.39 -67.26
CA VAL A 13 -42.54 35.34 -65.94
C VAL A 13 -43.52 34.88 -64.85
N MET A 14 -44.81 35.22 -64.93
CA MET A 14 -45.81 34.76 -63.94
C MET A 14 -46.27 33.31 -64.13
N VAL A 15 -46.17 32.74 -65.33
CA VAL A 15 -46.65 31.37 -65.61
C VAL A 15 -45.66 30.30 -65.13
N TRP A 16 -44.38 30.64 -64.92
CA TRP A 16 -43.31 29.67 -64.63
C TRP A 16 -42.69 29.78 -63.23
N VAL A 17 -43.22 30.63 -62.34
CA VAL A 17 -42.82 30.64 -60.92
C VAL A 17 -43.54 29.50 -60.18
N PRO A 18 -42.84 28.60 -59.47
CA PRO A 18 -43.46 27.55 -58.66
C PRO A 18 -44.48 28.13 -57.66
N LYS A 19 -45.63 27.46 -57.49
CA LYS A 19 -46.74 27.89 -56.61
C LYS A 19 -46.30 28.27 -55.19
N SER A 20 -45.18 27.75 -54.71
CA SER A 20 -44.58 27.95 -53.39
C SER A 20 -44.23 29.42 -53.06
N TYR A 21 -43.98 30.26 -54.07
CA TYR A 21 -43.49 31.64 -53.85
C TYR A 21 -44.55 32.73 -54.02
N ARG A 22 -45.82 32.38 -54.25
CA ARG A 22 -46.91 33.37 -54.38
C ARG A 22 -47.26 34.12 -53.09
N ASN A 23 -46.84 33.62 -51.92
CA ASN A 23 -47.28 34.15 -50.62
C ASN A 23 -46.48 35.34 -50.07
N TYR A 24 -45.36 35.72 -50.69
CA TYR A 24 -44.53 36.84 -50.20
C TYR A 24 -45.04 38.24 -50.60
N SER A 25 -46.12 38.34 -51.38
CA SER A 25 -46.68 39.61 -51.85
C SER A 25 -47.67 40.30 -50.89
N ARG A 26 -47.90 39.77 -49.67
CA ARG A 26 -48.88 40.35 -48.72
C ARG A 26 -48.29 41.33 -47.70
N TYR A 27 -46.97 41.47 -47.58
CA TYR A 27 -46.38 42.47 -46.71
C TYR A 27 -45.93 43.67 -47.53
N GLY A 28 -46.76 44.73 -47.46
CA GLY A 28 -46.46 46.02 -48.05
C GLY A 28 -45.26 46.66 -47.36
N ILE A 29 -44.13 46.69 -48.06
CA ILE A 29 -43.03 47.61 -47.77
C ILE A 29 -42.67 48.30 -49.08
N TYR A 30 -43.01 49.58 -49.14
CA TYR A 30 -42.59 50.52 -50.18
C TYR A 30 -41.06 50.60 -50.20
N GLY A 31 -40.46 50.49 -51.39
CA GLY A 31 -39.09 50.99 -51.62
C GLY A 31 -37.93 49.97 -51.62
N PHE A 32 -38.17 48.66 -51.72
CA PHE A 32 -37.09 47.69 -51.99
C PHE A 32 -37.02 47.35 -53.49
N PRO A 33 -35.85 47.40 -54.15
CA PRO A 33 -35.77 47.22 -55.60
C PRO A 33 -36.32 45.84 -55.98
N ARG A 34 -37.34 45.80 -56.84
CA ARG A 34 -37.82 44.57 -57.49
C ARG A 34 -36.67 43.77 -58.12
N VAL A 35 -35.57 44.44 -58.46
CA VAL A 35 -34.30 43.86 -58.91
C VAL A 35 -33.72 42.88 -57.88
N ILE A 36 -33.77 43.14 -56.57
CA ILE A 36 -33.26 42.21 -55.55
C ILE A 36 -34.18 41.00 -55.40
N THR A 37 -35.50 41.16 -55.51
CA THR A 37 -36.44 40.02 -55.49
C THR A 37 -36.31 39.16 -56.76
N THR A 38 -36.03 39.78 -57.91
CA THR A 38 -35.71 39.09 -59.16
C THR A 38 -34.32 38.45 -59.12
N ILE A 39 -33.31 39.08 -58.51
CA ILE A 39 -31.99 38.50 -58.28
C ILE A 39 -32.08 37.33 -57.31
N VAL A 40 -32.86 37.42 -56.23
CA VAL A 40 -33.09 36.30 -55.30
C VAL A 40 -33.85 35.16 -55.98
N ALA A 41 -34.83 35.46 -56.85
CA ALA A 41 -35.49 34.45 -57.67
C ALA A 41 -34.58 33.86 -58.77
N MET A 42 -33.62 34.62 -59.29
CA MET A 42 -32.63 34.20 -60.29
C MET A 42 -31.42 33.46 -59.70
N VAL A 43 -31.07 33.73 -58.43
CA VAL A 43 -30.08 32.94 -57.69
C VAL A 43 -30.60 31.52 -57.41
N TYR A 44 -31.92 31.34 -57.41
CA TYR A 44 -32.60 30.04 -57.37
C TYR A 44 -32.99 29.50 -58.75
N MET A 45 -32.62 30.16 -59.86
CA MET A 45 -32.88 29.59 -61.18
C MET A 45 -32.00 28.36 -61.39
N GLY A 46 -32.63 27.22 -61.69
CA GLY A 46 -31.90 26.00 -62.01
C GLY A 46 -31.00 26.18 -63.25
N SER A 47 -29.98 25.33 -63.41
CA SER A 47 -29.07 25.37 -64.58
C SER A 47 -29.81 25.33 -65.93
N GLN A 48 -30.99 24.69 -65.97
CA GLN A 48 -31.89 24.68 -67.12
C GLN A 48 -32.55 26.04 -67.40
N GLU A 49 -33.00 26.77 -66.39
CA GLU A 49 -33.71 28.04 -66.53
C GLU A 49 -32.73 29.15 -66.97
N LEU A 50 -31.50 29.13 -66.46
CA LEU A 50 -30.42 30.01 -66.92
C LEU A 50 -30.03 29.71 -68.38
N SER A 51 -30.00 28.43 -68.78
CA SER A 51 -29.73 28.00 -70.16
C SER A 51 -30.85 28.41 -71.13
N GLN A 52 -32.11 28.31 -70.70
CA GLN A 52 -33.27 28.79 -71.44
C GLN A 52 -33.24 30.31 -71.61
N LEU A 53 -32.91 31.05 -70.54
CA LEU A 53 -32.80 32.50 -70.57
C LEU A 53 -31.64 32.98 -71.49
N LYS A 54 -30.50 32.30 -71.46
CA LYS A 54 -29.40 32.51 -72.43
C LYS A 54 -29.83 32.22 -73.88
N SER A 55 -30.61 31.17 -74.10
CA SER A 55 -31.09 30.79 -75.44
C SER A 55 -32.13 31.77 -75.99
N LEU A 56 -33.06 32.23 -75.13
CA LEU A 56 -34.05 33.25 -75.45
C LEU A 56 -33.37 34.60 -75.71
N TRP A 57 -32.37 34.95 -74.91
CA TRP A 57 -31.58 36.16 -75.10
C TRP A 57 -30.79 36.14 -76.41
N LYS A 58 -30.16 35.02 -76.77
CA LYS A 58 -29.53 34.82 -78.09
C LYS A 58 -30.52 35.02 -79.25
N PHE A 59 -31.77 34.57 -79.11
CA PHE A 59 -32.83 34.79 -80.09
C PHE A 59 -33.24 36.26 -80.20
N ILE A 60 -33.39 36.95 -79.06
CA ILE A 60 -33.73 38.38 -78.99
C ILE A 60 -32.64 39.25 -79.62
N LYS A 61 -31.37 38.97 -79.32
CA LYS A 61 -30.21 39.66 -79.91
C LYS A 61 -30.19 39.57 -81.44
N LYS A 62 -30.60 38.42 -81.99
CA LYS A 62 -30.69 38.19 -83.44
C LYS A 62 -31.81 39.00 -84.13
N ARG A 63 -32.85 39.42 -83.41
CA ARG A 63 -33.98 40.22 -83.96
C ARG A 63 -33.79 41.74 -83.88
N ARG A 64 -32.67 42.25 -83.32
CA ARG A 64 -32.36 43.70 -83.18
C ARG A 64 -33.52 44.54 -82.60
N ALA A 65 -34.24 44.01 -81.61
CA ALA A 65 -35.44 44.63 -81.06
C ALA A 65 -35.17 45.70 -79.98
N PHE A 66 -33.93 45.86 -79.51
CA PHE A 66 -33.53 46.72 -78.39
C PHE A 66 -32.38 47.66 -78.78
N LYS A 67 -32.20 48.76 -78.02
CA LYS A 67 -31.07 49.70 -78.20
C LYS A 67 -29.75 49.06 -77.73
N GLU A 68 -28.62 49.48 -78.33
CA GLU A 68 -27.30 48.89 -78.04
C GLU A 68 -26.87 49.04 -76.57
N ASP A 69 -27.21 50.16 -75.91
CA ASP A 69 -26.88 50.38 -74.49
C ASP A 69 -27.63 49.40 -73.55
N GLU A 70 -28.90 49.11 -73.85
CA GLU A 70 -29.71 48.15 -73.09
C GLU A 70 -29.24 46.71 -73.33
N LEU A 71 -28.80 46.40 -74.55
CA LEU A 71 -28.18 45.12 -74.91
C LEU A 71 -26.88 44.89 -74.13
N MET A 72 -26.01 45.90 -74.04
CA MET A 72 -24.74 45.80 -73.31
C MET A 72 -24.95 45.65 -71.79
N SER A 73 -25.87 46.41 -71.20
CA SER A 73 -26.16 46.32 -69.76
C SER A 73 -26.70 44.94 -69.36
N PHE A 74 -27.56 44.35 -70.19
CA PHE A 74 -28.10 43.01 -69.94
C PHE A 74 -27.06 41.90 -70.20
N ASP A 75 -26.21 42.03 -71.22
CA ASP A 75 -25.07 41.12 -71.45
C ASP A 75 -24.10 41.12 -70.26
N ASP A 76 -23.77 42.28 -69.69
CA ASP A 76 -22.93 42.37 -68.49
C ASP A 76 -23.59 41.71 -67.27
N THR A 77 -24.89 41.94 -67.09
CA THR A 77 -25.66 41.33 -65.98
C THR A 77 -25.74 39.81 -66.14
N LEU A 78 -25.98 39.30 -67.35
CA LEU A 78 -25.99 37.88 -67.64
C LEU A 78 -24.62 37.22 -67.43
N ARG A 79 -23.54 37.91 -67.81
CA ARG A 79 -22.17 37.44 -67.58
C ARG A 79 -21.88 37.32 -66.10
N ARG A 80 -22.17 38.35 -65.31
CA ARG A 80 -21.99 38.32 -63.84
C ARG A 80 -22.83 37.22 -63.19
N LEU A 81 -24.07 37.05 -63.64
CA LEU A 81 -24.95 36.00 -63.14
C LEU A 81 -24.40 34.60 -63.47
N ASP A 82 -23.82 34.41 -64.67
CA ASP A 82 -23.18 33.15 -65.05
C ASP A 82 -21.93 32.85 -64.20
N GLU A 83 -21.08 33.86 -63.99
CA GLU A 83 -19.89 33.76 -63.13
C GLU A 83 -20.26 33.40 -61.69
N ILE A 84 -21.29 34.04 -61.13
CA ILE A 84 -21.79 33.74 -59.77
C ILE A 84 -22.42 32.34 -59.73
N SER A 85 -23.17 31.94 -60.76
CA SER A 85 -23.80 30.61 -60.82
C SER A 85 -22.78 29.47 -60.86
N GLN A 86 -21.61 29.71 -61.45
CA GLN A 86 -20.52 28.75 -61.56
C GLN A 86 -19.42 28.94 -60.51
N LEU A 87 -19.56 29.92 -59.61
CA LEU A 87 -18.51 30.29 -58.65
C LEU A 87 -18.04 29.08 -57.84
N ARG A 88 -19.00 28.28 -57.32
CA ARG A 88 -18.68 27.07 -56.55
C ARG A 88 -17.92 26.03 -57.37
N LEU A 89 -18.29 25.85 -58.64
CA LEU A 89 -17.62 24.90 -59.54
C LEU A 89 -16.20 25.37 -59.86
N ARG A 90 -16.03 26.65 -60.23
CA ARG A 90 -14.71 27.23 -60.54
C ARG A 90 -13.77 27.25 -59.34
N VAL A 91 -14.30 27.55 -58.15
CA VAL A 91 -13.52 27.48 -56.91
C VAL A 91 -13.13 26.03 -56.62
N HIS A 92 -14.02 25.07 -56.84
CA HIS A 92 -13.68 23.65 -56.67
C HIS A 92 -12.61 23.20 -57.67
N GLU A 93 -12.74 23.55 -58.96
CA GLU A 93 -11.74 23.24 -59.99
C GLU A 93 -10.38 23.90 -59.74
N ALA A 94 -10.36 25.16 -59.26
CA ALA A 94 -9.12 25.87 -58.95
C ALA A 94 -8.43 25.36 -57.69
N CYS A 95 -9.17 24.72 -56.79
CA CYS A 95 -8.65 24.14 -55.54
C CYS A 95 -8.50 22.62 -55.60
N ASP A 96 -8.73 21.98 -56.75
CA ASP A 96 -8.61 20.53 -56.89
C ASP A 96 -7.14 20.10 -56.84
N THR A 97 -6.75 19.43 -55.75
CA THR A 97 -5.40 18.89 -55.58
C THR A 97 -5.30 17.40 -55.91
N SER A 98 -6.20 16.85 -56.73
CA SER A 98 -6.17 15.43 -57.12
C SER A 98 -4.83 14.97 -57.73
N PHE A 99 -4.02 15.90 -58.28
CA PHE A 99 -2.70 15.61 -58.82
C PHE A 99 -1.74 14.97 -57.79
N VAL A 100 -1.97 15.20 -56.50
CA VAL A 100 -1.18 14.62 -55.40
C VAL A 100 -1.19 13.08 -55.44
N TYR A 101 -2.26 12.48 -55.97
CA TYR A 101 -2.35 11.03 -56.19
C TYR A 101 -1.21 10.46 -57.04
N TRP A 102 -0.71 11.22 -58.00
CA TRP A 102 0.39 10.81 -58.89
C TRP A 102 1.77 11.08 -58.30
N HIS A 103 1.84 11.89 -57.24
CA HIS A 103 3.06 12.28 -56.54
C HIS A 103 3.07 11.73 -55.10
N ARG A 104 2.68 10.47 -54.90
CA ARG A 104 2.55 9.84 -53.57
C ARG A 104 3.84 9.85 -52.73
N VAL A 105 4.99 9.92 -53.40
CA VAL A 105 6.32 9.99 -52.77
C VAL A 105 6.50 11.25 -51.91
N VAL A 106 5.76 12.33 -52.22
CA VAL A 106 5.84 13.60 -51.46
C VAL A 106 5.26 13.46 -50.05
N PHE A 107 4.26 12.61 -49.87
CA PHE A 107 3.57 12.46 -48.59
C PHE A 107 4.46 11.94 -47.44
N PRO A 108 5.20 10.82 -47.57
CA PRO A 108 6.10 10.36 -46.51
C PRO A 108 7.21 11.38 -46.22
N ILE A 109 7.77 12.02 -47.25
CA ILE A 109 8.82 13.06 -47.09
C ILE A 109 8.27 14.25 -46.28
N TYR A 110 7.03 14.67 -46.54
CA TYR A 110 6.36 15.71 -45.76
C TYR A 110 6.15 15.30 -44.30
N LEU A 111 5.80 14.04 -44.04
CA LEU A 111 5.63 13.54 -42.66
C LEU A 111 6.97 13.45 -41.91
N ASP A 112 8.05 13.04 -42.60
CA ASP A 112 9.40 13.03 -42.04
C ASP A 112 9.84 14.46 -41.67
N ASP A 113 9.66 15.43 -42.58
CA ASP A 113 9.95 16.84 -42.30
C ASP A 113 9.10 17.40 -41.16
N LEU A 114 7.82 17.00 -41.07
CA LEU A 114 6.94 17.40 -39.96
C LEU A 114 7.44 16.89 -38.59
N CYS A 115 8.05 15.70 -38.55
CA CYS A 115 8.65 15.11 -37.36
C CYS A 115 10.01 15.73 -37.01
N GLU A 116 10.80 16.12 -38.02
CA GLU A 116 12.12 16.74 -37.83
C GLU A 116 12.02 18.24 -37.49
N ASN A 117 11.13 18.96 -38.18
CA ASN A 117 10.91 20.39 -38.08
C ASN A 117 9.47 20.66 -37.61
N VAL A 118 9.27 20.73 -36.29
CA VAL A 118 7.95 20.98 -35.68
C VAL A 118 7.55 22.46 -35.84
N THR A 119 7.31 22.89 -37.07
CA THR A 119 6.81 24.22 -37.43
C THR A 119 5.44 24.08 -38.08
N ASP A 120 4.51 24.99 -37.74
CA ASP A 120 3.17 25.05 -38.33
C ASP A 120 2.40 23.70 -38.42
N THR A 121 2.39 22.95 -37.32
CA THR A 121 1.83 21.58 -37.26
C THR A 121 0.38 21.46 -37.74
N HIS A 122 -0.41 22.54 -37.65
CA HIS A 122 -1.78 22.60 -38.15
C HIS A 122 -1.90 22.36 -39.66
N ARG A 123 -0.84 22.58 -40.44
CA ARG A 123 -0.82 22.39 -41.90
C ARG A 123 -1.03 20.94 -42.33
N VAL A 124 -0.79 19.98 -41.42
CA VAL A 124 -1.11 18.56 -41.65
C VAL A 124 -2.56 18.38 -42.09
N HIS A 125 -3.50 19.17 -41.56
CA HIS A 125 -4.91 19.11 -41.96
C HIS A 125 -5.13 19.47 -43.44
N TYR A 126 -4.36 20.41 -43.98
CA TYR A 126 -4.43 20.77 -45.40
C TYR A 126 -3.84 19.68 -46.30
N MET A 127 -2.76 19.03 -45.87
CA MET A 127 -2.20 17.88 -46.60
C MET A 127 -3.19 16.71 -46.66
N PHE A 128 -3.86 16.40 -45.55
CA PHE A 128 -4.91 15.37 -45.54
C PHE A 128 -6.16 15.78 -46.32
N ALA A 129 -6.50 17.08 -46.36
CA ALA A 129 -7.54 17.58 -47.26
C ALA A 129 -7.14 17.37 -48.73
N ALA A 130 -5.88 17.63 -49.07
CA ALA A 130 -5.39 17.42 -50.43
C ALA A 130 -5.42 15.95 -50.87
N LEU A 131 -5.09 15.03 -49.94
CA LEU A 131 -5.22 13.59 -50.18
C LEU A 131 -6.69 13.15 -50.33
N ARG A 132 -7.63 13.85 -49.71
CA ARG A 132 -9.07 13.57 -49.83
C ARG A 132 -9.61 13.96 -51.21
N ASP A 133 -9.03 14.98 -51.86
CA ASP A 133 -9.43 15.40 -53.21
C ASP A 133 -9.09 14.35 -54.29
N CYS A 134 -8.26 13.36 -53.96
CA CYS A 134 -8.02 12.20 -54.82
C CYS A 134 -9.23 11.25 -54.87
N VAL A 135 -10.08 11.23 -53.84
CA VAL A 135 -11.16 10.23 -53.66
C VAL A 135 -12.24 10.28 -54.74
N PRO A 136 -12.77 11.46 -55.16
CA PRO A 136 -13.77 11.53 -56.22
C PRO A 136 -13.30 10.94 -57.56
N GLN A 137 -12.01 11.05 -57.90
CA GLN A 137 -11.46 10.45 -59.12
C GLN A 137 -11.39 8.91 -59.02
N MET A 138 -11.20 8.38 -57.82
CA MET A 138 -11.21 6.93 -57.55
C MET A 138 -12.63 6.35 -57.63
N ASP A 139 -13.64 7.13 -57.26
CA ASP A 139 -15.06 6.81 -57.47
C ASP A 139 -15.44 6.70 -58.95
N MET A 140 -14.76 7.46 -59.82
CA MET A 140 -15.00 7.45 -61.26
C MET A 140 -14.20 6.38 -62.01
N ALA A 141 -13.36 5.60 -61.32
CA ALA A 141 -12.53 4.56 -61.92
C ALA A 141 -13.39 3.38 -62.42
N LYS A 142 -13.54 3.27 -63.75
CA LYS A 142 -14.32 2.19 -64.41
C LYS A 142 -13.51 0.93 -64.75
N HIS A 143 -12.20 0.95 -64.52
CA HIS A 143 -11.27 -0.12 -64.93
C HIS A 143 -11.14 -1.24 -63.87
N LEU A 144 -11.81 -1.11 -62.73
CA LEU A 144 -11.84 -2.10 -61.65
C LEU A 144 -13.27 -2.60 -61.45
N GLU A 145 -13.42 -3.86 -61.03
CA GLU A 145 -14.73 -4.48 -60.75
C GLU A 145 -15.47 -3.78 -59.60
N THR A 146 -14.75 -3.16 -58.67
CA THR A 146 -15.33 -2.39 -57.56
C THR A 146 -14.41 -1.22 -57.21
N SER A 147 -14.95 0.01 -57.22
CA SER A 147 -14.22 1.24 -56.86
C SER A 147 -13.72 1.22 -55.40
N GLU A 148 -14.38 0.46 -54.53
CA GLU A 148 -13.99 0.24 -53.13
C GLU A 148 -12.59 -0.38 -52.99
N SER A 149 -12.20 -1.29 -53.89
CA SER A 149 -10.87 -1.94 -53.83
C SER A 149 -9.72 -0.94 -53.94
N LEU A 150 -9.90 0.11 -54.75
CA LEU A 150 -8.91 1.15 -54.96
C LEU A 150 -8.84 2.11 -53.76
N LYS A 151 -10.00 2.42 -53.17
CA LYS A 151 -10.08 3.22 -51.94
C LYS A 151 -9.42 2.51 -50.77
N ASP A 152 -9.67 1.21 -50.60
CA ASP A 152 -9.06 0.41 -49.55
C ASP A 152 -7.55 0.30 -49.69
N ALA A 153 -7.05 0.15 -50.92
CA ALA A 153 -5.62 0.12 -51.19
C ALA A 153 -4.95 1.46 -50.83
N PHE A 154 -5.59 2.57 -51.18
CA PHE A 154 -5.10 3.90 -50.88
C PHE A 154 -5.20 4.27 -49.39
N ASP A 155 -6.29 3.89 -48.72
CA ASP A 155 -6.42 4.05 -47.27
C ASP A 155 -5.31 3.29 -46.53
N LYS A 156 -5.06 2.02 -46.92
CA LYS A 156 -3.97 1.22 -46.34
C LYS A 156 -2.60 1.84 -46.57
N GLU A 157 -2.33 2.37 -47.77
CA GLU A 157 -1.05 3.02 -48.09
C GLU A 157 -0.84 4.29 -47.28
N VAL A 158 -1.85 5.18 -47.24
CA VAL A 158 -1.77 6.44 -46.48
C VAL A 158 -1.63 6.13 -44.99
N MET A 159 -2.40 5.19 -44.46
CA MET A 159 -2.30 4.78 -43.05
C MET A 159 -0.96 4.16 -42.71
N LYS A 160 -0.37 3.37 -43.61
CA LYS A 160 0.98 2.83 -43.44
C LYS A 160 2.00 3.97 -43.37
N ASN A 161 1.94 4.93 -44.29
CA ASN A 161 2.85 6.07 -44.28
C ASN A 161 2.70 6.93 -43.01
N VAL A 162 1.47 7.14 -42.54
CA VAL A 162 1.20 7.85 -41.27
C VAL A 162 1.76 7.09 -40.07
N ASN A 163 1.63 5.77 -40.06
CA ASN A 163 2.17 4.98 -38.97
C ASN A 163 3.71 5.00 -38.95
N ASP A 164 4.33 4.73 -40.10
CA ASP A 164 5.77 4.53 -40.23
C ASP A 164 6.56 5.85 -40.12
N HIS A 165 6.02 6.96 -40.65
CA HIS A 165 6.72 8.25 -40.72
C HIS A 165 6.26 9.29 -39.67
N LEU A 166 5.08 9.12 -39.06
CA LEU A 166 4.56 10.07 -38.05
C LEU A 166 4.38 9.43 -36.67
N LEU A 167 3.54 8.39 -36.56
CA LEU A 167 3.13 7.85 -35.25
C LEU A 167 4.25 7.07 -34.56
N GLU A 168 4.91 6.14 -35.26
CA GLU A 168 5.95 5.31 -34.67
C GLU A 168 7.21 6.12 -34.29
N PRO A 169 7.71 7.04 -35.14
CA PRO A 169 8.81 7.93 -34.75
C PRO A 169 8.46 8.81 -33.54
N LEU A 170 7.23 9.33 -33.47
CA LEU A 170 6.75 10.12 -32.34
C LEU A 170 6.72 9.31 -31.04
N CYS A 171 6.15 8.10 -31.08
CA CYS A 171 6.10 7.17 -29.95
C CYS A 171 7.51 6.83 -29.44
N ARG A 172 8.42 6.42 -30.34
CA ARG A 172 9.81 6.07 -29.99
C ARG A 172 10.58 7.26 -29.43
N SER A 173 10.39 8.46 -29.98
CA SER A 173 11.09 9.66 -29.50
C SER A 173 10.65 10.07 -28.11
N ILE A 174 9.34 10.03 -27.82
CA ILE A 174 8.79 10.34 -26.50
C ILE A 174 9.24 9.29 -25.48
N GLU A 175 9.14 8.01 -25.83
CA GLU A 175 9.57 6.92 -24.96
C GLU A 175 11.06 6.99 -24.63
N THR A 176 11.92 7.25 -25.63
CA THR A 176 13.36 7.39 -25.45
C THR A 176 13.70 8.59 -24.57
N ASP A 177 13.02 9.73 -24.77
CA ASP A 177 13.20 10.92 -23.95
C ASP A 177 12.79 10.68 -22.48
N LEU A 178 11.65 10.03 -22.24
CA LEU A 178 11.21 9.65 -20.89
C LEU A 178 12.20 8.70 -20.21
N ARG A 179 12.73 7.70 -20.94
CA ARG A 179 13.74 6.77 -20.40
C ARG A 179 15.03 7.48 -20.03
N LEU A 180 15.53 8.33 -20.93
CA LEU A 180 16.74 9.09 -20.70
C LEU A 180 16.62 9.98 -19.47
N HIS A 181 15.48 10.65 -19.30
CA HIS A 181 15.25 11.53 -18.16
C HIS A 181 15.31 10.82 -16.80
N ILE A 182 14.75 9.61 -16.68
CA ILE A 182 14.81 8.85 -15.42
C ILE A 182 16.22 8.34 -15.13
N HIS A 183 16.95 7.96 -16.18
CA HIS A 183 18.32 7.48 -16.07
C HIS A 183 19.38 8.59 -16.09
N ILE A 184 19.00 9.87 -15.94
CA ILE A 184 19.95 11.00 -15.83
C ILE A 184 20.98 10.77 -14.71
N HIS A 185 20.58 10.13 -13.61
CA HIS A 185 21.48 9.82 -12.49
C HIS A 185 22.58 8.79 -12.82
N LEU A 186 22.47 8.05 -13.93
CA LEU A 186 23.46 7.07 -14.39
C LEU A 186 24.61 7.70 -15.22
N GLN A 187 24.74 9.03 -15.29
CA GLN A 187 25.80 9.72 -16.03
C GLN A 187 25.92 9.24 -17.49
N LEU A 188 24.84 9.36 -18.26
CA LEU A 188 24.96 9.29 -19.72
C LEU A 188 25.50 10.64 -20.23
N ASP A 189 26.45 10.58 -21.17
CA ASP A 189 27.26 11.68 -21.72
C ASP A 189 26.57 13.06 -21.74
N ASP A 190 27.36 14.10 -21.41
CA ASP A 190 27.00 15.53 -21.47
C ASP A 190 26.31 15.90 -22.80
N ARG A 191 25.00 15.73 -22.86
CA ARG A 191 24.17 16.22 -23.96
C ARG A 191 23.99 17.72 -23.76
N ASN A 192 24.95 18.47 -24.27
CA ASN A 192 24.89 19.92 -24.30
C ASN A 192 23.56 20.38 -24.97
N PRO A 193 22.68 21.10 -24.26
CA PRO A 193 21.38 21.58 -24.77
C PRO A 193 21.49 22.47 -26.02
N TYR A 194 22.67 23.03 -26.26
CA TYR A 194 22.97 23.87 -27.42
C TYR A 194 23.46 23.08 -28.65
N LYS A 195 23.76 21.79 -28.51
CA LYS A 195 24.17 20.90 -29.63
C LYS A 195 23.06 19.92 -30.05
N VAL A 196 22.25 19.46 -29.09
CA VAL A 196 21.09 18.59 -29.36
C VAL A 196 19.86 19.46 -29.20
N GLY A 197 19.36 20.03 -30.29
CA GLY A 197 18.16 20.87 -30.25
C GLY A 197 17.03 20.16 -29.51
N MET A 198 16.50 20.79 -28.46
CA MET A 198 15.32 20.29 -27.76
C MET A 198 14.13 20.34 -28.72
N ARG A 199 13.65 19.17 -29.15
CA ARG A 199 12.48 19.06 -30.03
C ARG A 199 11.23 19.21 -29.18
N ASP A 200 10.48 20.30 -29.33
CA ASP A 200 9.19 20.45 -28.64
C ASP A 200 8.09 19.65 -29.37
N LEU A 201 8.03 18.35 -29.07
CA LEU A 201 7.01 17.43 -29.61
C LEU A 201 5.59 17.74 -29.09
N SER A 202 5.45 18.64 -28.10
CA SER A 202 4.16 19.00 -27.51
C SER A 202 3.20 19.60 -28.53
N HIS A 203 3.70 20.25 -29.59
CA HIS A 203 2.87 20.81 -30.66
C HIS A 203 2.17 19.73 -31.50
N LEU A 204 2.80 18.57 -31.71
CA LEU A 204 2.20 17.42 -32.39
C LEU A 204 1.12 16.74 -31.55
N LEU A 205 1.29 16.74 -30.23
CA LEU A 205 0.33 16.16 -29.28
C LEU A 205 -0.90 17.06 -29.05
N ARG A 206 -0.78 18.36 -29.34
CA ARG A 206 -1.90 19.32 -29.30
C ARG A 206 -2.74 19.37 -30.58
N LEU A 207 -2.41 18.55 -31.58
CA LEU A 207 -3.17 18.49 -32.83
C LEU A 207 -4.62 18.08 -32.60
N ARG A 208 -5.53 18.68 -33.36
CA ARG A 208 -6.92 18.22 -33.43
C ARG A 208 -6.96 16.87 -34.15
N PRO A 209 -7.96 16.00 -33.87
CA PRO A 209 -8.11 14.74 -34.58
C PRO A 209 -8.13 14.95 -36.10
N ILE A 210 -7.18 14.33 -36.79
CA ILE A 210 -7.07 14.36 -38.25
C ILE A 210 -8.13 13.41 -38.80
N ARG A 211 -9.00 13.90 -39.68
CA ARG A 211 -10.06 13.10 -40.31
C ARG A 211 -9.59 12.64 -41.68
N PHE A 212 -9.61 11.35 -41.93
CA PHE A 212 -9.30 10.74 -43.22
C PHE A 212 -10.27 9.59 -43.47
N PHE A 213 -11.01 9.63 -44.60
CA PHE A 213 -12.18 8.78 -44.85
C PHE A 213 -13.16 8.76 -43.65
N ASP A 214 -13.43 7.56 -43.12
CA ASP A 214 -14.29 7.29 -41.97
C ASP A 214 -13.51 7.18 -40.65
N ARG A 215 -12.20 7.50 -40.67
CA ARG A 215 -11.30 7.36 -39.52
C ARG A 215 -10.90 8.72 -38.96
N SER A 216 -10.82 8.79 -37.63
CA SER A 216 -10.24 9.92 -36.90
C SER A 216 -8.92 9.48 -36.28
N ILE A 217 -7.82 10.07 -36.74
CA ILE A 217 -6.47 9.82 -36.23
C ILE A 217 -6.17 10.88 -35.18
N ASN A 218 -6.01 10.47 -33.93
CA ASN A 218 -5.56 11.34 -32.85
C ASN A 218 -4.15 10.92 -32.41
N PRO A 219 -3.10 11.70 -32.77
CA PRO A 219 -1.73 11.39 -32.38
C PRO A 219 -1.57 11.25 -30.86
N LYS A 220 -2.24 12.10 -30.07
CA LYS A 220 -2.19 12.06 -28.60
C LYS A 220 -2.68 10.72 -28.06
N SER A 221 -3.89 10.32 -28.43
CA SER A 221 -4.48 9.07 -27.96
C SER A 221 -3.70 7.83 -28.43
N HIS A 222 -3.07 7.90 -29.61
CA HIS A 222 -2.22 6.83 -30.09
C HIS A 222 -0.95 6.67 -29.24
N VAL A 223 -0.29 7.78 -28.90
CA VAL A 223 0.88 7.79 -28.00
C VAL A 223 0.50 7.32 -26.60
N GLU A 224 -0.64 7.78 -26.06
CA GLU A 224 -1.15 7.31 -24.76
C GLU A 224 -1.37 5.79 -24.76
N HIS A 225 -2.02 5.26 -25.81
CA HIS A 225 -2.23 3.82 -25.94
C HIS A 225 -0.90 3.05 -26.05
N TYR A 226 0.04 3.54 -26.86
CA TYR A 226 1.36 2.94 -27.02
C TYR A 226 2.12 2.87 -25.69
N LEU A 227 2.24 3.99 -24.98
CA LEU A 227 2.94 4.05 -23.70
C LEU A 227 2.24 3.20 -22.63
N ASN A 228 0.91 3.24 -22.55
CA ASN A 228 0.15 2.39 -21.62
C ASN A 228 0.41 0.90 -21.87
N LYS A 229 0.32 0.46 -23.14
CA LYS A 229 0.57 -0.94 -23.52
C LYS A 229 2.01 -1.34 -23.24
N THR A 230 2.97 -0.52 -23.63
CA THR A 230 4.40 -0.80 -23.45
C THR A 230 4.77 -0.86 -21.97
N PHE A 231 4.38 0.14 -21.18
CA PHE A 231 4.68 0.16 -19.74
C PHE A 231 3.97 -0.97 -19.01
N TYR A 232 2.72 -1.30 -19.36
CA TYR A 232 2.03 -2.43 -18.77
C TYR A 232 2.76 -3.75 -19.07
N ASN A 233 3.05 -4.02 -20.34
CA ASN A 233 3.75 -5.25 -20.75
C ASN A 233 5.14 -5.36 -20.12
N LEU A 234 5.92 -4.28 -20.09
CA LEU A 234 7.23 -4.29 -19.45
C LEU A 234 7.14 -4.50 -17.94
N THR A 235 6.13 -3.92 -17.28
CA THR A 235 5.87 -4.17 -15.85
C THR A 235 5.45 -5.63 -15.59
N THR A 236 4.73 -6.28 -16.52
CA THR A 236 4.39 -7.71 -16.37
C THR A 236 5.60 -8.64 -16.52
N VAL A 237 6.62 -8.24 -17.29
CA VAL A 237 7.87 -9.01 -17.43
C VAL A 237 8.78 -8.79 -16.23
N ALA A 238 8.91 -7.55 -15.76
CA ALA A 238 9.73 -7.17 -14.62
C ALA A 238 8.89 -6.37 -13.61
N LEU A 239 8.23 -7.09 -12.69
CA LEU A 239 7.33 -6.49 -11.69
C LEU A 239 8.01 -5.45 -10.81
N HIS A 240 9.34 -5.50 -10.63
CA HIS A 240 10.09 -4.55 -9.81
C HIS A 240 10.23 -3.16 -10.44
N ASP A 241 10.13 -3.04 -11.77
CA ASP A 241 10.27 -1.78 -12.50
C ASP A 241 8.99 -0.93 -12.53
N TRP A 242 7.92 -1.41 -11.87
CA TRP A 242 6.63 -0.71 -11.82
C TRP A 242 6.75 0.75 -11.37
N LYS A 243 7.67 1.04 -10.43
CA LYS A 243 7.91 2.39 -9.91
C LYS A 243 8.59 3.26 -10.96
N THR A 244 9.60 2.74 -11.65
CA THR A 244 10.30 3.44 -12.75
C THR A 244 9.29 3.82 -13.83
N TYR A 245 8.42 2.89 -14.24
CA TYR A 245 7.36 3.18 -15.20
C TYR A 245 6.29 4.13 -14.65
N GLY A 246 6.01 4.09 -13.34
CA GLY A 246 5.16 5.09 -12.67
C GLY A 246 5.74 6.51 -12.74
N GLU A 247 7.04 6.65 -12.49
CA GLU A 247 7.75 7.93 -12.63
C GLU A 247 7.78 8.40 -14.10
N MET A 248 7.91 7.48 -15.07
CA MET A 248 7.81 7.81 -16.51
C MET A 248 6.43 8.35 -16.86
N LYS A 249 5.37 7.78 -16.26
CA LYS A 249 4.00 8.22 -16.49
C LYS A 249 3.75 9.63 -15.97
N ASN A 250 4.17 9.92 -14.74
CA ASN A 250 4.06 11.25 -14.15
C ASN A 250 4.84 12.29 -14.97
N MET A 251 6.01 11.92 -15.47
CA MET A 251 6.81 12.79 -16.33
C MET A 251 6.15 13.02 -17.70
N ALA A 252 5.54 11.99 -18.29
CA ALA A 252 4.79 12.13 -19.54
C ALA A 252 3.60 13.09 -19.38
N GLU A 253 2.93 13.05 -18.23
CA GLU A 253 1.85 13.99 -17.90
C GLU A 253 2.39 15.42 -17.76
N GLN A 254 3.46 15.62 -16.99
CA GLN A 254 4.03 16.95 -16.74
C GLN A 254 4.65 17.59 -17.99
N LYS A 255 5.39 16.81 -18.80
CA LYS A 255 6.16 17.32 -19.94
C LYS A 255 5.32 17.44 -21.21
N TYR A 256 4.41 16.50 -21.44
CA TYR A 256 3.67 16.36 -22.70
C TYR A 256 2.14 16.46 -22.54
N GLY A 257 1.62 16.53 -21.31
CA GLY A 257 0.17 16.56 -21.04
C GLY A 257 -0.54 15.25 -21.41
N LEU A 258 0.19 14.13 -21.41
CA LEU A 258 -0.33 12.80 -21.72
C LEU A 258 -1.00 12.20 -20.48
N VAL A 259 -2.24 11.73 -20.62
CA VAL A 259 -2.97 11.09 -19.52
C VAL A 259 -2.78 9.58 -19.65
N LEU A 260 -1.93 9.03 -18.80
CA LEU A 260 -1.63 7.59 -18.78
C LEU A 260 -2.37 6.92 -17.62
N LEU A 261 -2.79 5.67 -17.84
CA LEU A 261 -3.56 4.92 -16.85
C LEU A 261 -2.63 4.42 -15.74
N GLU A 262 -3.08 4.48 -14.49
CA GLU A 262 -2.38 3.79 -13.40
C GLU A 262 -2.43 2.28 -13.63
N SER A 263 -1.26 1.63 -13.50
CA SER A 263 -1.19 0.17 -13.63
C SER A 263 -1.66 -0.46 -12.31
N HIS A 264 -2.94 -0.74 -12.18
CA HIS A 264 -3.45 -1.59 -11.09
C HIS A 264 -3.17 -3.06 -11.41
N LEU A 265 -1.91 -3.46 -11.29
CA LEU A 265 -1.59 -4.89 -11.25
C LEU A 265 -2.11 -5.45 -9.92
N PRO A 266 -2.76 -6.64 -9.90
CA PRO A 266 -3.16 -7.28 -8.66
C PRO A 266 -1.92 -7.50 -7.77
N SER A 267 -1.72 -6.64 -6.79
CA SER A 267 -0.58 -6.69 -5.87
C SER A 267 -0.77 -7.71 -4.73
N GLN A 268 -1.85 -8.47 -4.77
CA GLN A 268 -2.21 -9.44 -3.75
C GLN A 268 -2.75 -10.71 -4.42
N THR A 269 -2.30 -11.87 -3.93
CA THR A 269 -2.71 -13.26 -4.27
C THR A 269 -2.03 -14.02 -5.41
N LEU A 270 -0.69 -13.92 -5.52
CA LEU A 270 0.07 -15.08 -6.02
C LEU A 270 1.24 -15.36 -5.08
N GLU A 271 1.16 -16.49 -4.37
CA GLU A 271 2.25 -17.14 -3.64
C GLU A 271 3.38 -17.56 -4.61
N GLN A 272 4.09 -16.60 -5.18
CA GLN A 272 5.44 -16.85 -5.68
C GLN A 272 6.38 -16.56 -4.51
N GLY A 273 7.02 -17.62 -4.02
CA GLY A 273 7.97 -17.55 -2.92
C GLY A 273 8.99 -16.45 -3.15
N LEU A 274 9.16 -15.59 -2.14
CA LEU A 274 10.17 -14.54 -2.12
C LEU A 274 11.55 -15.16 -2.37
N ASP A 275 12.29 -14.64 -3.36
CA ASP A 275 13.68 -15.05 -3.59
C ASP A 275 14.56 -14.52 -2.44
N VAL A 276 14.93 -15.45 -1.55
CA VAL A 276 15.74 -15.17 -0.37
C VAL A 276 17.10 -14.58 -0.75
N LEU A 277 17.68 -14.96 -1.90
CA LEU A 277 18.97 -14.44 -2.34
C LEU A 277 18.87 -12.98 -2.79
N GLU A 278 17.75 -12.60 -3.43
CA GLU A 278 17.49 -11.23 -3.84
C GLU A 278 17.20 -10.31 -2.64
N ILE A 279 16.46 -10.81 -1.64
CA ILE A 279 16.29 -10.12 -0.36
C ILE A 279 17.64 -9.92 0.33
N MET A 280 18.50 -10.94 0.38
CA MET A 280 19.81 -10.82 1.00
C MET A 280 20.71 -9.83 0.26
N ARG A 281 20.67 -9.81 -1.08
CA ARG A 281 21.48 -8.91 -1.91
C ARG A 281 21.00 -7.45 -1.82
N ASN A 282 19.70 -7.23 -1.69
CA ASN A 282 19.08 -5.91 -1.68
C ASN A 282 18.33 -5.62 -0.36
N ILE A 283 18.86 -6.09 0.76
CA ILE A 283 18.16 -6.03 2.06
C ILE A 283 17.79 -4.59 2.46
N HIS A 284 18.62 -3.61 2.09
CA HIS A 284 18.37 -2.19 2.32
C HIS A 284 17.18 -1.63 1.51
N VAL A 285 16.93 -2.16 0.31
CA VAL A 285 15.77 -1.82 -0.52
C VAL A 285 14.52 -2.58 -0.05
N PHE A 286 14.68 -3.85 0.31
CA PHE A 286 13.60 -4.65 0.89
C PHE A 286 13.08 -4.02 2.19
N VAL A 287 13.98 -3.67 3.12
CA VAL A 287 13.62 -3.04 4.40
C VAL A 287 12.91 -1.69 4.21
N SER A 288 13.21 -0.95 3.14
CA SER A 288 12.58 0.35 2.88
C SER A 288 11.23 0.26 2.15
N ARG A 289 10.87 -0.87 1.56
CA ARG A 289 9.67 -1.01 0.70
C ARG A 289 8.77 -2.19 1.07
N TYR A 290 9.20 -3.08 1.96
CA TYR A 290 8.39 -4.21 2.38
C TYR A 290 7.21 -3.72 3.24
N LEU A 291 6.01 -3.82 2.66
CA LEU A 291 4.75 -3.56 3.36
C LEU A 291 4.42 -4.80 4.20
N TYR A 292 4.68 -4.72 5.50
CA TYR A 292 4.38 -5.79 6.45
C TYR A 292 2.87 -5.98 6.57
N ASN A 293 2.35 -7.15 6.18
CA ASN A 293 1.04 -7.59 6.67
C ASN A 293 1.24 -8.19 8.07
N LEU A 294 1.11 -7.33 9.08
CA LEU A 294 1.27 -7.67 10.50
C LEU A 294 0.41 -8.88 10.90
N ASN A 295 -0.85 -8.92 10.44
CA ASN A 295 -1.81 -9.96 10.79
C ASN A 295 -1.37 -11.34 10.25
N ASN A 296 -0.90 -11.40 9.00
CA ASN A 296 -0.40 -12.65 8.43
C ASN A 296 0.85 -13.16 9.14
N GLN A 297 1.78 -12.26 9.50
CA GLN A 297 3.02 -12.65 10.20
C GLN A 297 2.76 -13.13 11.63
N VAL A 298 1.84 -12.49 12.35
CA VAL A 298 1.40 -12.96 13.66
C VAL A 298 0.71 -14.32 13.54
N ASN A 299 -0.10 -14.54 12.50
CA ASN A 299 -0.73 -15.85 12.25
C ASN A 299 0.30 -16.96 11.94
N PHE A 300 1.32 -16.69 11.11
CA PHE A 300 2.42 -17.63 10.90
C PHE A 300 3.14 -17.97 12.21
N THR A 301 3.38 -16.95 13.05
CA THR A 301 3.99 -17.16 14.36
C THR A 301 3.11 -17.99 15.28
N PHE A 302 1.80 -17.76 15.28
CA PHE A 302 0.84 -18.57 16.03
C PHE A 302 0.87 -20.04 15.59
N GLN A 303 0.86 -20.33 14.29
CA GLN A 303 0.95 -21.70 13.76
C GLN A 303 2.28 -22.37 14.12
N PHE A 304 3.38 -21.62 14.05
CA PHE A 304 4.69 -22.10 14.47
C PHE A 304 4.71 -22.44 15.96
N LEU A 305 4.23 -21.53 16.81
CA LEU A 305 4.13 -21.74 18.26
C LEU A 305 3.28 -22.97 18.56
N ARG A 306 2.13 -23.15 17.91
CA ARG A 306 1.27 -24.33 18.10
C ARG A 306 2.03 -25.65 17.85
N LYS A 307 2.80 -25.74 16.76
CA LYS A 307 3.62 -26.92 16.46
C LYS A 307 4.71 -27.14 17.51
N LYS A 308 5.37 -26.06 17.94
CA LYS A 308 6.43 -26.13 18.98
C LYS A 308 5.87 -26.52 20.34
N PHE A 309 4.70 -26.01 20.69
CA PHE A 309 3.98 -26.31 21.91
C PHE A 309 3.50 -27.77 21.97
N PHE A 310 3.12 -28.35 20.84
CA PHE A 310 2.83 -29.78 20.76
C PHE A 310 4.06 -30.63 21.12
N ILE A 311 5.23 -30.33 20.52
CA ILE A 311 6.50 -31.02 20.81
C ILE A 311 6.93 -30.80 22.28
N PHE A 312 6.77 -29.58 22.78
CA PHE A 312 7.05 -29.22 24.16
C PHE A 312 6.18 -30.04 25.14
N SER A 313 4.89 -30.18 24.86
CA SER A 313 3.98 -30.98 25.69
C SER A 313 4.35 -32.47 25.66
N GLN A 314 4.70 -33.01 24.49
CA GLN A 314 5.18 -34.39 24.37
C GLN A 314 6.46 -34.63 25.20
N PHE A 315 7.41 -33.70 25.17
CA PHE A 315 8.63 -33.81 25.97
C PHE A 315 8.34 -33.82 27.48
N MET A 316 7.44 -32.96 27.95
CA MET A 316 7.05 -32.91 29.36
C MET A 316 6.21 -34.11 29.80
N TYR A 317 5.54 -34.78 28.85
CA TYR A 317 4.74 -35.97 29.11
C TYR A 317 5.59 -37.26 29.19
N ASP A 318 6.80 -37.25 28.60
CA ASP A 318 7.72 -38.39 28.63
C ASP A 318 7.95 -38.90 30.06
N GLU A 319 7.72 -40.21 30.28
CA GLU A 319 7.78 -40.82 31.61
C GLU A 319 9.18 -40.74 32.24
N HIS A 320 10.26 -40.75 31.45
CA HIS A 320 11.62 -40.58 31.97
C HIS A 320 11.89 -39.17 32.50
N ILE A 321 11.26 -38.15 31.90
CA ILE A 321 11.35 -36.76 32.33
C ILE A 321 10.40 -36.48 33.48
N LYS A 322 9.11 -36.77 33.29
CA LYS A 322 8.03 -36.56 34.26
C LYS A 322 8.31 -37.24 35.60
N SER A 323 8.72 -38.50 35.61
CA SER A 323 9.01 -39.23 36.86
C SER A 323 10.17 -38.63 37.66
N ARG A 324 11.18 -38.08 36.99
CA ARG A 324 12.32 -37.41 37.64
C ARG A 324 11.92 -36.04 38.19
N LEU A 325 11.13 -35.27 37.44
CA LEU A 325 10.60 -33.98 37.90
C LEU A 325 9.74 -34.13 39.16
N ILE A 326 8.86 -35.14 39.20
CA ILE A 326 8.03 -35.43 40.37
C ILE A 326 8.90 -35.81 41.58
N LYS A 327 9.94 -36.63 41.39
CA LYS A 327 10.88 -37.01 42.45
C LYS A 327 11.66 -35.81 43.00
N ASP A 328 12.12 -34.92 42.14
CA ASP A 328 12.84 -33.71 42.55
C ASP A 328 11.93 -32.70 43.24
N TRP A 329 10.70 -32.55 42.77
CA TRP A 329 9.70 -31.71 43.44
C TRP A 329 9.32 -32.23 44.83
N LYS A 330 9.09 -33.54 44.96
CA LYS A 330 8.79 -34.18 46.25
C LYS A 330 9.94 -33.98 47.24
N PHE A 331 11.18 -34.15 46.78
CA PHE A 331 12.36 -33.90 47.60
C PHE A 331 12.47 -32.45 48.07
N PHE A 332 12.19 -31.47 47.20
CA PHE A 332 12.18 -30.06 47.59
C PHE A 332 11.11 -29.80 48.66
N LYS A 333 9.88 -30.28 48.46
CA LYS A 333 8.81 -30.14 49.47
C LYS A 333 9.17 -30.77 50.82
N GLU A 334 9.86 -31.90 50.84
CA GLU A 334 10.22 -32.58 52.08
C GLU A 334 11.41 -31.94 52.79
N ASN A 335 12.37 -31.36 52.05
CA ASN A 335 13.66 -30.91 52.59
C ASN A 335 13.88 -29.40 52.52
N HIS A 336 12.91 -28.61 52.03
CA HIS A 336 13.04 -27.14 51.90
C HIS A 336 13.43 -26.44 53.20
N MET A 337 13.03 -26.94 54.37
CA MET A 337 13.43 -26.38 55.67
C MET A 337 14.91 -26.63 56.01
N GLN A 338 15.49 -27.73 55.50
CA GLN A 338 16.89 -28.10 55.75
C GLN A 338 17.86 -27.42 54.76
N THR A 339 17.38 -27.09 53.56
CA THR A 339 18.18 -26.43 52.51
C THR A 339 17.97 -24.92 52.45
N ASP A 340 17.57 -24.28 53.56
CA ASP A 340 17.38 -22.82 53.63
C ASP A 340 16.40 -22.29 52.55
N GLN A 341 15.35 -23.07 52.27
CA GLN A 341 14.35 -22.86 51.21
C GLN A 341 14.92 -22.71 49.79
N LYS A 342 16.15 -23.19 49.55
CA LYS A 342 16.83 -23.13 48.26
C LYS A 342 16.84 -24.50 47.58
N TYR A 343 16.66 -24.50 46.27
CA TYR A 343 16.82 -25.70 45.46
C TYR A 343 18.32 -26.06 45.32
N PRO A 344 18.78 -27.27 45.72
CA PRO A 344 20.20 -27.59 45.71
C PRO A 344 20.80 -27.69 44.30
N PHE A 345 21.92 -26.99 44.07
CA PHE A 345 22.65 -27.02 42.79
C PHE A 345 23.04 -28.44 42.35
N GLU A 346 23.51 -29.27 43.29
CA GLU A 346 23.94 -30.65 43.00
C GLU A 346 22.82 -31.52 42.44
N ARG A 347 21.56 -31.27 42.82
CA ARG A 347 20.41 -32.02 42.28
C ARG A 347 20.15 -31.63 40.83
N GLY A 348 20.20 -30.34 40.51
CA GLY A 348 20.11 -29.85 39.13
C GLY A 348 21.20 -30.43 38.23
N ASP A 349 22.44 -30.47 38.70
CA ASP A 349 23.57 -31.06 37.98
C ASP A 349 23.42 -32.58 37.79
N LYS A 350 23.00 -33.31 38.84
CA LYS A 350 22.70 -34.75 38.77
C LYS A 350 21.58 -35.04 37.77
N PHE A 351 20.54 -34.20 37.71
CA PHE A 351 19.45 -34.34 36.75
C PHE A 351 19.96 -34.15 35.31
N ASN A 352 20.72 -33.09 35.04
CA ASN A 352 21.31 -32.81 33.73
C ASN A 352 22.22 -33.96 33.26
N LYS A 353 23.16 -34.41 34.11
CA LYS A 353 24.01 -35.58 33.84
C LYS A 353 23.20 -36.87 33.65
N GLY A 354 22.14 -37.06 34.42
CA GLY A 354 21.24 -38.20 34.32
C GLY A 354 20.46 -38.25 33.01
N ILE A 355 20.14 -37.10 32.41
CA ILE A 355 19.47 -37.04 31.09
C ILE A 355 20.46 -37.32 29.97
N ARG A 356 21.69 -36.81 30.04
CA ARG A 356 22.74 -37.12 29.05
C ARG A 356 23.00 -38.64 28.91
N LYS A 357 22.78 -39.42 29.97
CA LYS A 357 22.90 -40.89 29.97
C LYS A 357 21.77 -41.63 29.25
N LEU A 358 20.63 -40.99 28.98
CA LEU A 358 19.49 -41.62 28.31
C LEU A 358 19.70 -41.78 26.79
N GLY A 359 20.66 -41.05 26.23
CA GLY A 359 20.97 -41.09 24.81
C GLY A 359 21.31 -39.70 24.28
N VAL A 360 22.07 -39.69 23.19
CA VAL A 360 22.49 -38.50 22.46
C VAL A 360 22.05 -38.69 21.00
N THR A 361 21.52 -37.66 20.35
CA THR A 361 21.16 -37.73 18.93
C THR A 361 22.40 -37.88 18.03
N PRO A 362 22.22 -38.22 16.74
CA PRO A 362 23.32 -38.30 15.77
C PRO A 362 24.17 -37.03 15.71
N ASP A 363 23.56 -35.87 15.96
CA ASP A 363 24.21 -34.56 15.97
C ASP A 363 25.00 -34.25 17.26
N GLY A 364 24.98 -35.13 18.26
CA GLY A 364 25.69 -34.95 19.52
C GLY A 364 24.90 -34.22 20.61
N ASP A 365 23.62 -33.93 20.39
CA ASP A 365 22.76 -33.22 21.35
C ASP A 365 22.06 -34.18 22.33
N SER A 366 22.04 -33.82 23.62
CA SER A 366 21.20 -34.53 24.59
C SER A 366 19.73 -34.15 24.44
N TYR A 367 18.84 -34.96 25.01
CA TYR A 367 17.40 -34.62 25.09
C TYR A 367 17.16 -33.25 25.75
N LEU A 368 17.99 -32.85 26.72
CA LEU A 368 17.89 -31.54 27.36
C LEU A 368 18.39 -30.41 26.46
N ASP A 369 19.39 -30.66 25.59
CA ASP A 369 19.87 -29.69 24.59
C ASP A 369 18.80 -29.43 23.52
N GLN A 370 18.09 -30.47 23.08
CA GLN A 370 16.96 -30.33 22.17
C GLN A 370 15.84 -29.51 22.82
N PHE A 371 15.53 -29.78 24.09
CA PHE A 371 14.52 -29.02 24.83
C PHE A 371 14.91 -27.55 25.02
N ARG A 372 16.17 -27.26 25.38
CA ARG A 372 16.71 -25.89 25.42
C ARG A 372 16.51 -25.21 24.07
N THR A 373 16.86 -25.87 22.98
CA THR A 373 16.70 -25.34 21.62
C THR A 373 15.24 -25.07 21.28
N GLN A 374 14.29 -25.92 21.70
CA GLN A 374 12.86 -25.64 21.53
C GLN A 374 12.42 -24.38 22.32
N VAL A 375 12.85 -24.25 23.58
CA VAL A 375 12.54 -23.06 24.41
C VAL A 375 13.14 -21.78 23.79
N THR A 376 14.38 -21.85 23.31
CA THR A 376 15.02 -20.74 22.59
C THR A 376 14.26 -20.38 21.31
N GLN A 377 13.81 -21.37 20.53
CA GLN A 377 13.01 -21.13 19.31
C GLN A 377 11.65 -20.48 19.62
N ILE A 378 10.99 -20.87 20.71
CA ILE A 378 9.76 -20.24 21.19
C ILE A 378 10.03 -18.77 21.54
N GLY A 379 11.08 -18.47 22.30
CA GLY A 379 11.41 -17.10 22.65
C GLY A 379 11.90 -16.24 21.47
N ASN A 380 12.60 -16.83 20.50
CA ASN A 380 12.95 -16.16 19.25
C ASN A 380 11.71 -15.77 18.45
N ALA A 381 10.67 -16.62 18.44
CA ALA A 381 9.39 -16.28 17.82
C ALA A 381 8.70 -15.10 18.54
N MET A 382 8.78 -15.04 19.87
CA MET A 382 8.29 -13.88 20.63
C MET A 382 9.10 -12.61 20.31
N GLY A 383 10.43 -12.74 20.17
CA GLY A 383 11.31 -11.65 19.74
C GLY A 383 10.98 -11.16 18.32
N TYR A 384 10.62 -12.07 17.42
CA TYR A 384 10.18 -11.73 16.06
C TYR A 384 8.86 -10.95 16.06
N VAL A 385 7.85 -11.40 16.81
CA VAL A 385 6.57 -10.68 16.97
C VAL A 385 6.81 -9.27 17.53
N ARG A 386 7.72 -9.14 18.49
CA ARG A 386 8.09 -7.85 19.04
C ARG A 386 8.76 -6.94 18.02
N MET A 387 9.70 -7.47 17.24
CA MET A 387 10.39 -6.70 16.21
C MET A 387 9.39 -6.17 15.18
N ILE A 388 8.46 -7.03 14.75
CA ILE A 388 7.37 -6.65 13.84
C ILE A 388 6.50 -5.54 14.47
N ARG A 389 6.11 -5.70 15.73
CA ARG A 389 5.34 -4.67 16.46
C ARG A 389 6.09 -3.33 16.49
N SER A 390 7.36 -3.33 16.84
CA SER A 390 8.17 -2.10 16.87
C SER A 390 8.25 -1.44 15.49
N GLY A 391 8.37 -2.24 14.42
CA GLY A 391 8.34 -1.74 13.04
C GLY A 391 6.99 -1.15 12.65
N GLY A 392 5.89 -1.82 13.00
CA GLY A 392 4.53 -1.33 12.78
C GLY A 392 4.25 -0.01 13.52
N LEU A 393 4.67 0.06 14.79
CA LEU A 393 4.54 1.27 15.60
C LEU A 393 5.37 2.44 15.02
N HIS A 394 6.58 2.17 14.53
CA HIS A 394 7.40 3.20 13.89
C HIS A 394 6.74 3.77 12.61
N CYS A 395 6.12 2.90 11.81
CA CYS A 395 5.37 3.34 10.63
C CYS A 395 4.14 4.19 11.02
N CYS A 396 3.37 3.73 12.00
CA CYS A 396 2.22 4.48 12.51
C CYS A 396 2.65 5.83 13.10
N SER A 397 3.77 5.87 13.83
CA SER A 397 4.34 7.09 14.41
C SER A 397 4.73 8.11 13.33
N ASN A 398 5.31 7.67 12.21
CA ASN A 398 5.61 8.56 11.08
C ASN A 398 4.34 9.13 10.43
N ALA A 399 3.26 8.34 10.34
CA ALA A 399 1.98 8.79 9.80
C ALA A 399 1.24 9.76 10.75
N ILE A 400 1.36 9.54 12.05
CA ILE A 400 0.65 10.29 13.11
C ILE A 400 1.38 11.57 13.52
N ARG A 401 2.63 11.79 13.08
CA ARG A 401 3.43 12.99 13.42
C ARG A 401 2.73 14.33 13.14
N PHE A 402 1.70 14.34 12.29
CA PHE A 402 0.94 15.52 11.92
C PHE A 402 -0.31 15.75 12.77
N ILE A 403 -0.64 14.82 13.67
CA ILE A 403 -1.76 14.93 14.61
C ILE A 403 -1.19 15.51 15.92
N PRO A 404 -1.61 16.73 16.35
CA PRO A 404 -1.06 17.40 17.52
C PRO A 404 -1.35 16.69 18.84
N ASP A 405 -2.57 16.15 18.96
CA ASP A 405 -3.05 15.43 20.15
C ASP A 405 -3.80 14.18 19.73
N LEU A 406 -3.43 13.04 20.31
CA LEU A 406 -4.03 11.73 20.06
C LEU A 406 -5.19 11.42 21.02
N GLU A 407 -5.29 12.17 22.12
CA GLU A 407 -6.34 12.02 23.13
C GLU A 407 -7.55 12.93 22.82
N ASP A 408 -7.32 14.04 22.11
CA ASP A 408 -8.36 14.99 21.67
C ASP A 408 -8.35 15.19 20.14
N ILE A 409 -8.87 14.20 19.41
CA ILE A 409 -8.99 14.26 17.96
C ILE A 409 -10.31 14.93 17.59
N VAL A 410 -10.24 16.18 17.11
CA VAL A 410 -11.39 16.91 16.56
C VAL A 410 -11.90 16.22 15.29
N SER A 411 -13.19 15.91 15.21
CA SER A 411 -13.80 15.36 13.99
C SER A 411 -13.83 16.42 12.89
N PHE A 412 -13.11 16.15 11.80
CA PHE A 412 -13.12 17.02 10.64
C PHE A 412 -14.46 16.97 9.89
N GLY A 413 -15.13 15.82 9.92
CA GLY A 413 -16.47 15.61 9.38
C GLY A 413 -17.53 16.49 10.04
N ASP A 414 -17.48 16.63 11.36
CA ASP A 414 -18.41 17.47 12.12
C ASP A 414 -18.15 18.96 11.83
N ALA A 415 -16.88 19.38 11.80
CA ALA A 415 -16.50 20.75 11.42
C ALA A 415 -16.93 21.11 9.99
N CYS A 416 -16.80 20.18 9.03
CA CYS A 416 -17.27 20.37 7.65
C CYS A 416 -18.80 20.44 7.54
N SER A 417 -19.51 19.80 8.46
CA SER A 417 -20.97 19.81 8.51
C SER A 417 -21.49 21.11 9.12
N GLU A 418 -20.80 21.65 10.14
CA GLU A 418 -21.10 22.96 10.75
C GLU A 418 -20.89 24.12 9.78
N GLU A 419 -19.85 24.07 8.95
CA GLU A 419 -19.55 25.08 7.91
C GLU A 419 -20.42 24.95 6.65
N GLY A 420 -21.29 23.93 6.56
CA GLY A 420 -22.21 23.75 5.43
C GLY A 420 -21.53 23.44 4.10
N LEU A 421 -20.39 22.73 4.12
CA LEU A 421 -19.64 22.37 2.91
C LEU A 421 -20.38 21.34 2.04
N ALA A 422 -19.94 21.20 0.78
CA ALA A 422 -20.52 20.28 -0.20
C ALA A 422 -20.57 18.83 0.32
N PRO A 423 -21.58 18.02 -0.08
CA PRO A 423 -21.75 16.65 0.41
C PRO A 423 -20.57 15.75 0.06
N GLU A 424 -19.88 15.99 -1.06
CA GLU A 424 -18.66 15.28 -1.46
C GLU A 424 -17.50 15.56 -0.49
N THR A 425 -17.37 16.82 -0.03
CA THR A 425 -16.35 17.22 0.94
C THR A 425 -16.64 16.62 2.31
N GLN A 426 -17.89 16.57 2.73
CA GLN A 426 -18.30 15.91 3.97
C GLN A 426 -18.02 14.39 3.94
N ALA A 427 -18.25 13.74 2.79
CA ALA A 427 -17.92 12.33 2.61
C ALA A 427 -16.41 12.08 2.67
N ALA A 428 -15.61 12.95 2.04
CA ALA A 428 -14.15 12.89 2.13
C ALA A 428 -13.64 13.13 3.55
N ALA A 429 -14.24 14.08 4.28
CA ALA A 429 -13.91 14.38 5.67
C ALA A 429 -14.22 13.20 6.60
N LYS A 430 -15.36 12.52 6.43
CA LYS A 430 -15.67 11.28 7.17
C LYS A 430 -14.68 10.16 6.89
N ASN A 431 -14.22 10.03 5.64
CA ASN A 431 -13.19 9.05 5.31
C ASN A 431 -11.86 9.39 5.99
N LEU A 432 -11.48 10.66 6.04
CA LEU A 432 -10.30 11.13 6.76
C LEU A 432 -10.40 10.83 8.26
N ASP A 433 -11.53 11.16 8.89
CA ASP A 433 -11.77 10.85 10.31
C ASP A 433 -11.69 9.34 10.59
N ASN A 434 -12.25 8.51 9.70
CA ASN A 434 -12.13 7.06 9.83
C ASN A 434 -10.67 6.59 9.75
N VAL A 435 -9.87 7.17 8.84
CA VAL A 435 -8.44 6.85 8.71
C VAL A 435 -7.66 7.30 9.94
N ILE A 436 -7.90 8.52 10.43
CA ILE A 436 -7.26 9.06 11.64
C ILE A 436 -7.62 8.22 12.86
N ASN A 437 -8.90 7.88 13.03
CA ASN A 437 -9.37 7.01 14.11
C ASN A 437 -8.73 5.61 14.02
N ASN A 438 -8.61 5.05 12.81
CA ASN A 438 -7.91 3.78 12.63
C ASN A 438 -6.41 3.88 12.97
N LEU A 439 -5.74 4.97 12.61
CA LEU A 439 -4.34 5.20 12.96
C LEU A 439 -4.16 5.37 14.48
N ALA A 440 -5.02 6.17 15.13
CA ALA A 440 -5.01 6.37 16.57
C ALA A 440 -5.29 5.07 17.34
N LYS A 441 -6.29 4.28 16.91
CA LYS A 441 -6.55 2.95 17.44
C LYS A 441 -5.38 2.00 17.25
N ASN A 442 -4.81 1.91 16.05
CA ASN A 442 -3.64 1.04 15.80
C ASN A 442 -2.39 1.47 16.61
N PHE A 443 -2.26 2.77 16.91
CA PHE A 443 -1.19 3.27 17.78
C PHE A 443 -1.43 2.92 19.25
N ALA A 444 -2.67 3.02 19.75
CA ALA A 444 -3.05 2.68 21.11
C ALA A 444 -3.13 1.14 21.36
N GLU A 445 -3.81 0.41 20.47
CA GLU A 445 -4.05 -1.04 20.52
C GLU A 445 -2.84 -1.88 20.06
N GLY A 446 -1.84 -1.28 19.41
CA GLY A 446 -0.63 -1.96 18.90
C GLY A 446 0.26 -2.63 19.96
N THR A 447 -0.19 -2.70 21.22
CA THR A 447 0.57 -3.14 22.38
C THR A 447 0.19 -4.54 22.90
N GLU A 448 -0.94 -5.13 22.49
CA GLU A 448 -1.48 -6.35 23.14
C GLU A 448 -1.19 -7.69 22.42
N TYR A 449 -0.33 -7.76 21.40
CA TYR A 449 -0.04 -9.05 20.72
C TYR A 449 0.48 -10.14 21.66
N PHE A 450 1.28 -9.77 22.67
CA PHE A 450 1.73 -10.72 23.69
C PHE A 450 0.58 -11.22 24.55
N LYS A 451 -0.32 -10.32 24.94
CA LYS A 451 -1.53 -10.65 25.70
C LYS A 451 -2.45 -11.56 24.89
N MET A 452 -2.74 -11.21 23.64
CA MET A 452 -3.50 -12.05 22.72
C MET A 452 -2.90 -13.46 22.60
N LEU A 453 -1.58 -13.60 22.42
CA LEU A 453 -0.93 -14.91 22.35
C LEU A 453 -1.02 -15.66 23.67
N VAL A 454 -0.83 -15.00 24.82
CA VAL A 454 -1.01 -15.61 26.14
C VAL A 454 -2.45 -16.06 26.33
N ASP A 455 -3.44 -15.22 26.05
CA ASP A 455 -4.86 -15.47 26.26
C ASP A 455 -5.40 -16.60 25.38
N VAL A 456 -4.88 -16.75 24.16
CA VAL A 456 -5.27 -17.84 23.27
C VAL A 456 -4.71 -19.18 23.73
N PHE A 457 -3.45 -19.23 24.20
CA PHE A 457 -2.82 -20.49 24.61
C PHE A 457 -3.06 -20.87 26.08
N ALA A 458 -3.25 -19.90 26.98
CA ALA A 458 -3.34 -20.16 28.42
C ALA A 458 -4.49 -21.09 28.83
N PRO A 459 -5.72 -20.98 28.29
CA PRO A 459 -6.81 -21.87 28.64
C PRO A 459 -6.51 -23.34 28.33
N GLU A 460 -5.94 -23.62 27.15
CA GLU A 460 -5.60 -24.97 26.72
C GLU A 460 -4.45 -25.56 27.55
N PHE A 461 -3.45 -24.73 27.88
CA PHE A 461 -2.28 -25.14 28.66
C PHE A 461 -2.59 -25.38 30.14
N ARG A 462 -3.60 -24.68 30.68
CA ARG A 462 -4.03 -24.78 32.08
C ARG A 462 -5.16 -25.80 32.28
N ASP A 463 -5.63 -26.46 31.21
CA ASP A 463 -6.61 -27.54 31.30
C ASP A 463 -6.08 -28.68 32.18
N SER A 464 -6.98 -29.25 32.98
CA SER A 464 -6.85 -30.51 33.72
C SER A 464 -6.28 -31.68 32.91
N LYS A 465 -6.40 -31.69 31.57
CA LYS A 465 -5.76 -32.71 30.71
C LYS A 465 -4.24 -32.60 30.67
N ASN A 466 -3.69 -31.40 30.90
CA ASN A 466 -2.28 -31.07 30.76
C ASN A 466 -1.55 -30.97 32.12
N MET A 467 -1.87 -31.87 33.06
CA MET A 467 -1.28 -31.87 34.41
C MET A 467 0.26 -31.98 34.42
N HIS A 468 0.85 -32.64 33.42
CA HIS A 468 2.31 -32.79 33.30
C HIS A 468 3.02 -31.44 33.15
N LEU A 469 2.35 -30.41 32.62
CA LEU A 469 2.91 -29.07 32.46
C LEU A 469 3.01 -28.30 33.77
N ARG A 470 2.26 -28.68 34.82
CA ARG A 470 2.31 -28.02 36.14
C ARG A 470 3.67 -28.10 36.83
N ASN A 471 4.53 -29.03 36.42
CA ASN A 471 5.86 -29.21 36.99
C ASN A 471 6.97 -28.58 36.13
N PHE A 472 6.64 -27.74 35.14
CA PHE A 472 7.64 -27.12 34.28
C PHE A 472 8.66 -26.29 35.05
N PHE A 473 8.25 -25.49 36.04
CA PHE A 473 9.20 -24.69 36.84
C PHE A 473 10.33 -25.51 37.51
N VAL A 474 10.12 -26.81 37.75
CA VAL A 474 11.11 -27.73 38.34
C VAL A 474 12.21 -28.12 37.33
N ILE A 475 11.93 -28.08 36.02
CA ILE A 475 12.94 -28.35 34.97
C ILE A 475 13.85 -27.15 34.71
N LEU A 476 13.48 -25.95 35.17
CA LEU A 476 14.24 -24.73 34.89
C LEU A 476 15.64 -24.75 35.52
N PRO A 477 15.86 -25.15 36.78
CA PRO A 477 17.20 -25.28 37.34
C PRO A 477 18.17 -26.13 36.49
N PRO A 478 17.87 -27.40 36.14
CA PRO A 478 18.75 -28.17 35.26
C PRO A 478 18.87 -27.61 33.84
N LEU A 479 17.82 -26.98 33.31
CA LEU A 479 17.84 -26.37 31.98
C LEU A 479 18.74 -25.13 31.91
N THR A 480 18.76 -24.31 32.97
CA THR A 480 19.66 -23.15 33.07
C THR A 480 21.13 -23.56 33.17
N ILE A 481 21.44 -24.69 33.84
CA ILE A 481 22.79 -25.26 33.85
C ILE A 481 23.20 -25.63 32.42
N ASN A 482 22.33 -26.36 31.72
CA ASN A 482 22.58 -26.76 30.34
C ASN A 482 22.75 -25.55 29.40
N PHE A 483 21.96 -24.48 29.59
CA PHE A 483 22.09 -23.24 28.83
C PHE A 483 23.43 -22.54 29.08
N VAL A 484 23.86 -22.38 30.33
CA VAL A 484 25.12 -21.69 30.65
C VAL A 484 26.33 -22.48 30.11
N GLU A 485 26.34 -23.81 30.23
CA GLU A 485 27.37 -24.66 29.61
C GLU A 485 27.45 -24.47 28.10
N HIS A 486 26.29 -24.40 27.44
CA HIS A 486 26.21 -24.17 26.00
C HIS A 486 26.63 -22.76 25.60
N SER A 487 26.19 -21.71 26.32
CA SER A 487 26.57 -20.32 26.10
C SER A 487 28.09 -20.14 26.13
N ILE A 488 28.75 -20.71 27.15
CA ILE A 488 30.21 -20.67 27.27
C ILE A 488 30.87 -21.42 26.10
N SER A 489 30.37 -22.61 25.75
CA SER A 489 30.90 -23.37 24.62
C SER A 489 30.78 -22.62 23.29
N CYS A 490 29.65 -21.94 23.05
CA CYS A 490 29.44 -21.09 21.89
C CYS A 490 30.40 -19.90 21.86
N LYS A 491 30.62 -19.25 23.01
CA LYS A 491 31.58 -18.15 23.16
C LYS A 491 33.03 -18.58 22.92
N GLU A 492 33.43 -19.77 23.39
CA GLU A 492 34.74 -20.33 23.12
C GLU A 492 34.96 -20.68 21.64
N LYS A 493 33.91 -21.17 20.96
CA LYS A 493 33.96 -21.48 19.52
C LYS A 493 34.15 -20.25 18.64
N MET A 494 33.73 -19.06 19.08
CA MET A 494 33.98 -17.80 18.33
C MET A 494 35.46 -17.51 18.13
N ASN A 495 36.32 -17.95 19.05
CA ASN A 495 37.77 -17.75 18.98
C ASN A 495 38.48 -18.81 18.11
N ARG A 496 37.75 -19.81 17.57
CA ARG A 496 38.29 -20.88 16.73
C ARG A 496 38.10 -20.56 15.24
N LYS A 497 38.98 -21.09 14.38
CA LYS A 497 38.92 -20.91 12.92
C LYS A 497 37.62 -21.46 12.31
N ASN A 498 37.01 -22.47 12.92
CA ASN A 498 35.71 -23.01 12.52
C ASN A 498 34.59 -22.37 13.36
N LYS A 499 33.80 -21.49 12.75
CA LYS A 499 32.74 -20.70 13.39
C LYS A 499 31.35 -21.37 13.35
N VAL A 500 31.25 -22.60 12.85
CA VAL A 500 29.98 -23.33 12.81
C VAL A 500 29.47 -23.58 14.24
N GLY A 501 28.28 -23.08 14.56
CA GLY A 501 27.67 -23.16 15.90
C GLY A 501 28.21 -22.15 16.93
N ALA A 502 28.90 -21.10 16.48
CA ALA A 502 29.29 -19.98 17.33
C ALA A 502 28.13 -18.97 17.43
N ALA A 503 27.79 -18.58 18.65
CA ALA A 503 26.75 -17.59 18.94
C ALA A 503 27.27 -16.56 19.94
N PHE A 504 27.01 -15.28 19.69
CA PHE A 504 27.46 -14.16 20.53
C PHE A 504 26.48 -13.89 21.67
N THR A 505 25.17 -13.89 21.37
CA THR A 505 24.08 -13.67 22.32
C THR A 505 22.94 -14.67 22.06
N ASP A 506 22.25 -15.07 23.13
CA ASP A 506 21.07 -15.93 23.08
C ASP A 506 20.00 -15.42 24.06
N ASP A 507 19.30 -14.36 23.64
CA ASP A 507 18.19 -13.77 24.40
C ASP A 507 16.88 -14.58 24.25
N GLY A 508 16.82 -15.43 23.22
CA GLY A 508 15.67 -16.27 22.91
C GLY A 508 15.35 -17.22 24.04
N PHE A 509 16.36 -17.82 24.67
CA PHE A 509 16.14 -18.71 25.81
C PHE A 509 15.42 -18.00 26.98
N ALA A 510 15.92 -16.83 27.40
CA ALA A 510 15.35 -16.08 28.51
C ALA A 510 13.91 -15.61 28.21
N MET A 511 13.67 -15.14 26.98
CA MET A 511 12.34 -14.75 26.52
C MET A 511 11.36 -15.93 26.49
N GLY A 512 11.81 -17.10 26.02
CA GLY A 512 11.02 -18.32 25.97
C GLY A 512 10.62 -18.82 27.36
N VAL A 513 11.58 -18.84 28.31
CA VAL A 513 11.30 -19.19 29.70
C VAL A 513 10.29 -18.24 30.33
N ALA A 514 10.47 -16.92 30.15
CA ALA A 514 9.54 -15.93 30.69
C ALA A 514 8.11 -16.11 30.12
N TYR A 515 7.99 -16.36 28.82
CA TYR A 515 6.71 -16.58 28.16
C TYR A 515 6.00 -17.84 28.66
N ILE A 516 6.72 -18.97 28.75
CA ILE A 516 6.14 -20.24 29.21
C ILE A 516 5.74 -20.15 30.69
N LEU A 517 6.53 -19.46 31.53
CA LEU A 517 6.18 -19.23 32.93
C LEU A 517 4.90 -18.40 33.10
N LYS A 518 4.71 -17.36 32.27
CA LYS A 518 3.44 -16.59 32.24
C LYS A 518 2.29 -17.47 31.73
N LEU A 519 2.51 -18.23 30.67
CA LEU A 519 1.49 -19.09 30.07
C LEU A 519 0.93 -20.10 31.08
N LEU A 520 1.81 -20.74 31.86
CA LEU A 520 1.47 -21.74 32.87
C LEU A 520 1.14 -21.16 34.25
N ASP A 521 1.31 -19.84 34.45
CA ASP A 521 1.14 -19.14 35.72
C ASP A 521 2.02 -19.67 36.86
N GLN A 522 3.30 -19.93 36.57
CA GLN A 522 4.25 -20.59 37.49
C GLN A 522 5.33 -19.66 38.05
N TYR A 523 5.10 -18.35 38.01
CA TYR A 523 6.11 -17.38 38.46
C TYR A 523 6.41 -17.51 39.95
N TYR A 524 5.38 -17.67 40.77
CA TYR A 524 5.53 -17.77 42.22
C TYR A 524 6.27 -19.05 42.62
N GLU A 525 5.90 -20.18 42.02
CA GLU A 525 6.52 -21.48 42.26
C GLU A 525 8.00 -21.47 41.84
N PHE A 526 8.34 -20.86 40.71
CA PHE A 526 9.73 -20.72 40.30
C PHE A 526 10.53 -19.81 41.26
N ASP A 527 9.98 -18.66 41.65
CA ASP A 527 10.64 -17.73 42.57
C ASP A 527 10.86 -18.39 43.95
N SER A 528 9.94 -19.26 44.40
CA SER A 528 10.07 -20.00 45.66
C SER A 528 11.26 -20.96 45.73
N LEU A 529 11.82 -21.37 44.58
CA LEU A 529 13.01 -22.24 44.53
C LEU A 529 14.30 -21.52 44.91
N HIS A 530 14.30 -20.17 44.93
CA HIS A 530 15.47 -19.32 45.17
C HIS A 530 16.71 -19.76 44.36
N TRP A 531 16.49 -20.23 43.12
CA TRP A 531 17.49 -20.93 42.32
C TRP A 531 18.77 -20.11 42.09
N PHE A 532 18.62 -18.86 41.64
CA PHE A 532 19.78 -18.00 41.36
C PHE A 532 20.60 -17.69 42.62
N GLN A 533 19.97 -17.67 43.81
CA GLN A 533 20.68 -17.50 45.07
C GLN A 533 21.48 -18.77 45.42
N SER A 534 20.90 -19.96 45.22
CA SER A 534 21.59 -21.25 45.36
C SER A 534 22.82 -21.35 44.45
N VAL A 535 22.69 -20.90 43.19
CA VAL A 535 23.80 -20.84 42.23
C VAL A 535 24.91 -19.91 42.73
N ARG A 536 24.59 -18.68 43.13
CA ARG A 536 25.57 -17.72 43.68
C ARG A 536 26.28 -18.28 44.90
N ASP A 537 25.54 -18.89 45.84
CA ASP A 537 26.09 -19.48 47.06
C ASP A 537 27.07 -20.63 46.73
N LYS A 538 26.77 -21.46 45.73
CA LYS A 538 27.63 -22.55 45.28
C LYS A 538 28.94 -22.04 44.66
N TYR A 539 28.87 -21.13 43.70
CA TYR A 539 30.08 -20.61 43.05
C TYR A 539 30.94 -19.77 44.00
N ARG A 540 30.32 -19.07 44.97
CA ARG A 540 31.05 -18.41 46.07
C ARG A 540 31.81 -19.41 46.93
N LYS A 541 31.17 -20.49 47.37
CA LYS A 541 31.81 -21.55 48.18
C LYS A 541 32.94 -22.25 47.42
N ASP A 542 32.73 -22.62 46.16
CA ASP A 542 33.75 -23.24 45.31
C ASP A 542 34.98 -22.33 45.15
N ARG A 543 34.74 -21.03 44.93
CA ARG A 543 35.81 -20.02 44.82
C ARG A 543 36.59 -19.90 46.12
N GLU A 544 35.91 -19.81 47.27
CA GLU A 544 36.56 -19.76 48.58
C GLU A 544 37.37 -21.03 48.88
N GLN A 545 36.89 -22.20 48.45
CA GLN A 545 37.60 -23.46 48.61
C GLN A 545 38.89 -23.50 47.78
N VAL A 546 38.86 -23.01 46.53
CA VAL A 546 40.06 -22.89 45.68
C VAL A 546 41.04 -21.87 46.28
N LEU A 547 40.56 -20.75 46.84
CA LEU A 547 41.41 -19.76 47.50
C LEU A 547 42.10 -20.32 48.76
N LYS A 548 41.37 -21.07 49.59
CA LYS A 548 41.91 -21.74 50.80
C LYS A 548 42.92 -22.84 50.46
N GLN A 549 42.78 -23.48 49.31
CA GLN A 549 43.79 -24.43 48.80
C GLN A 549 45.05 -23.72 48.26
N SER A 550 44.93 -22.46 47.84
CA SER A 550 46.04 -21.64 47.35
C SER A 550 46.98 -21.18 48.46
N SER A 551 46.45 -20.90 49.67
CA SER A 551 47.26 -20.45 50.81
C SER A 551 48.18 -21.53 51.41
N ASN A 552 47.99 -22.81 51.06
CA ASN A 552 48.66 -23.93 51.72
C ASN A 552 49.86 -24.53 50.96
N ARG A 553 50.18 -24.12 49.72
CA ARG A 553 51.34 -24.66 48.95
C ARG A 553 51.97 -23.67 47.95
N SER A 554 53.31 -23.65 47.91
CA SER A 554 54.16 -22.71 47.15
C SER A 554 54.62 -23.24 45.78
N ASP A 555 53.72 -23.80 44.97
CA ASP A 555 54.08 -24.37 43.66
C ASP A 555 53.50 -23.52 42.52
N GLU A 556 54.36 -22.92 41.69
CA GLU A 556 54.03 -21.89 40.70
C GLU A 556 53.09 -22.41 39.59
N LYS A 557 53.29 -23.66 39.14
CA LYS A 557 52.39 -24.34 38.17
C LYS A 557 51.00 -24.61 38.77
N LEU A 558 50.95 -24.88 40.07
CA LEU A 558 49.70 -25.11 40.78
C LEU A 558 48.93 -23.80 40.94
N GLN A 559 49.62 -22.70 41.25
CA GLN A 559 49.04 -21.36 41.29
C GLN A 559 48.49 -20.92 39.92
N GLN A 560 49.18 -21.22 38.83
CA GLN A 560 48.69 -20.96 37.48
C GLN A 560 47.41 -21.75 37.17
N THR A 561 47.37 -23.03 37.56
CA THR A 561 46.18 -23.90 37.38
C THR A 561 45.00 -23.42 38.23
N GLN A 562 45.26 -22.98 39.47
CA GLN A 562 44.25 -22.41 40.37
C GLN A 562 43.71 -21.08 39.84
N SER A 563 44.57 -20.20 39.31
CA SER A 563 44.17 -18.94 38.69
C SER A 563 43.24 -19.15 37.49
N LEU A 564 43.56 -20.13 36.63
CA LEU A 564 42.70 -20.54 35.51
C LEU A 564 41.35 -21.09 36.00
N THR A 565 41.35 -21.84 37.11
CA THR A 565 40.13 -22.39 37.71
C THR A 565 39.24 -21.29 38.28
N ILE A 566 39.81 -20.29 38.97
CA ILE A 566 39.08 -19.13 39.47
C ILE A 566 38.47 -18.33 38.31
N LYS A 567 39.25 -18.04 37.26
CA LYS A 567 38.75 -17.35 36.06
C LYS A 567 37.59 -18.11 35.41
N ARG A 568 37.66 -19.44 35.35
CA ARG A 568 36.57 -20.27 34.84
C ARG A 568 35.33 -20.14 35.72
N LEU A 569 35.47 -20.24 37.04
CA LEU A 569 34.33 -20.08 37.97
C LEU A 569 33.70 -18.68 37.87
N GLU A 570 34.51 -17.62 37.74
CA GLU A 570 34.04 -16.25 37.51
C GLU A 570 33.26 -16.12 36.20
N GLN A 571 33.75 -16.74 35.12
CA GLN A 571 33.04 -16.77 33.84
C GLN A 571 31.67 -17.45 33.97
N TYR A 572 31.58 -18.61 34.64
CA TYR A 572 30.30 -19.27 34.89
C TYR A 572 29.36 -18.37 35.70
N GLN A 573 29.85 -17.74 36.77
CA GLN A 573 29.04 -16.85 37.59
C GLN A 573 28.50 -15.66 36.78
N GLN A 574 29.36 -15.03 35.96
CA GLN A 574 28.98 -13.92 35.10
C GLN A 574 27.87 -14.31 34.11
N GLU A 575 27.95 -15.49 33.50
CA GLU A 575 26.90 -15.99 32.59
C GLU A 575 25.57 -16.22 33.30
N TYR A 576 25.57 -16.72 34.55
CA TYR A 576 24.35 -16.85 35.34
C TYR A 576 23.75 -15.49 35.73
N GLU A 577 24.59 -14.49 36.02
CA GLU A 577 24.12 -13.13 36.31
C GLU A 577 23.51 -12.48 35.06
N LEU A 578 24.14 -12.63 33.89
CA LEU A 578 23.58 -12.18 32.62
C LEU A 578 22.23 -12.86 32.35
N LEU A 579 22.13 -14.18 32.54
CA LEU A 579 20.88 -14.90 32.38
C LEU A 579 19.79 -14.40 33.34
N PHE A 580 20.15 -14.10 34.60
CA PHE A 580 19.23 -13.54 35.58
C PHE A 580 18.70 -12.17 35.16
N TYR A 581 19.56 -11.27 34.68
CA TYR A 581 19.14 -9.95 34.21
C TYR A 581 18.29 -10.04 32.94
N SER A 582 18.68 -10.90 31.98
CA SER A 582 17.90 -11.13 30.75
C SER A 582 16.53 -11.72 31.06
N LEU A 583 16.44 -12.69 31.99
CA LEU A 583 15.17 -13.27 32.40
C LEU A 583 14.30 -12.25 33.16
N SER A 584 14.89 -11.48 34.08
CA SER A 584 14.17 -10.43 34.82
C SER A 584 13.60 -9.38 33.88
N SER A 585 14.39 -8.96 32.89
CA SER A 585 13.96 -8.02 31.85
C SER A 585 12.87 -8.63 30.96
N ALA A 586 13.00 -9.91 30.60
CA ALA A 586 12.01 -10.61 29.79
C ALA A 586 10.65 -10.72 30.49
N ARG A 587 10.63 -10.90 31.82
CA ARG A 587 9.40 -10.96 32.62
C ARG A 587 8.59 -9.66 32.58
N ILE A 588 9.25 -8.50 32.43
CA ILE A 588 8.57 -7.20 32.36
C ILE A 588 7.60 -7.15 31.17
N PHE A 589 7.95 -7.76 30.03
CA PHE A 589 7.08 -7.79 28.85
C PHE A 589 5.76 -8.53 29.05
N PHE A 590 5.68 -9.39 30.07
CA PHE A 590 4.50 -10.18 30.39
C PHE A 590 3.84 -9.77 31.73
N ARG A 591 4.40 -8.77 32.41
CA ARG A 591 3.87 -8.19 33.66
C ARG A 591 3.12 -6.87 33.46
N ALA A 592 3.13 -6.30 32.26
CA ALA A 592 2.50 -5.01 31.95
C ALA A 592 1.01 -4.93 32.35
N ASP A 593 0.32 -6.07 32.43
CA ASP A 593 -1.07 -6.15 32.92
C ASP A 593 -1.18 -5.70 34.39
N LEU A 594 -0.23 -6.09 35.25
CA LEU A 594 -0.27 -5.75 36.68
C LEU A 594 -0.03 -4.25 36.89
N THR A 595 0.91 -3.63 36.17
CA THR A 595 1.17 -2.20 36.31
C THR A 595 0.01 -1.33 35.81
N ALA A 596 -0.70 -1.75 34.75
CA ALA A 596 -1.86 -1.01 34.24
C ALA A 596 -3.12 -1.22 35.09
N GLU A 597 -3.31 -2.43 35.65
CA GLU A 597 -4.38 -2.72 36.61
C GLU A 597 -4.10 -2.10 37.98
N GLU A 598 -2.84 -2.04 38.42
CA GLU A 598 -2.39 -1.35 39.63
C GLU A 598 -2.50 0.18 39.46
N GLU A 599 -2.18 0.73 38.30
CA GLU A 599 -2.41 2.15 37.97
C GLU A 599 -3.91 2.49 37.91
N LYS A 600 -4.74 1.62 37.32
CA LYS A 600 -6.21 1.77 37.35
C LYS A 600 -6.76 1.65 38.76
N ALA A 601 -6.28 0.69 39.56
CA ALA A 601 -6.69 0.51 40.95
C ALA A 601 -6.25 1.70 41.84
N ASN A 602 -5.04 2.25 41.63
CA ASN A 602 -4.59 3.47 42.30
C ASN A 602 -5.40 4.70 41.86
N SER A 603 -5.78 4.78 40.59
CA SER A 603 -6.62 5.87 40.06
C SER A 603 -8.04 5.80 40.61
N GLU A 604 -8.61 4.60 40.73
CA GLU A 604 -9.91 4.36 41.34
C GLU A 604 -9.89 4.58 42.86
N ALA A 605 -8.80 4.22 43.54
CA ALA A 605 -8.58 4.52 44.95
C ALA A 605 -8.44 6.03 45.20
N ALA A 606 -7.68 6.73 44.35
CA ALA A 606 -7.52 8.19 44.42
C ALA A 606 -8.83 8.94 44.10
N ASN A 607 -9.68 8.41 43.20
CA ASN A 607 -11.00 8.97 42.94
C ASN A 607 -11.99 8.69 44.09
N LYS A 608 -11.92 7.53 44.75
CA LYS A 608 -12.72 7.24 45.96
C LYS A 608 -12.30 8.10 47.15
N GLU A 609 -11.01 8.42 47.30
CA GLU A 609 -10.55 9.38 48.32
C GLU A 609 -11.03 10.81 48.02
N LYS A 610 -11.05 11.24 46.74
CA LYS A 610 -11.58 12.56 46.35
C LYS A 610 -13.09 12.68 46.53
N GLU A 611 -13.86 11.63 46.25
CA GLU A 611 -15.31 11.60 46.50
C GLU A 611 -15.66 11.58 48.00
N GLY A 612 -14.81 10.96 48.84
CA GLY A 612 -14.95 10.99 50.30
C GLY A 612 -14.71 12.38 50.93
N THR A 613 -13.81 13.19 50.35
CA THR A 613 -13.57 14.57 50.80
C THR A 613 -14.59 15.59 50.30
N ALA A 614 -15.34 15.29 49.23
CA ALA A 614 -16.31 16.23 48.66
C ALA A 614 -17.67 16.28 49.39
N GLN A 615 -17.95 15.35 50.32
CA GLN A 615 -19.20 15.31 51.07
C GLN A 615 -19.15 15.95 52.47
N ASN A 616 -18.00 16.47 52.91
CA ASN A 616 -17.86 17.06 54.26
C ASN A 616 -17.66 18.60 54.30
N ASP A 617 -17.67 19.29 53.15
CA ASP A 617 -17.42 20.74 53.07
C ASP A 617 -18.64 21.56 52.57
N GLN A 618 -19.85 21.15 52.95
CA GLN A 618 -21.06 21.97 52.82
C GLN A 618 -21.81 22.09 54.16
N SER A 619 -21.10 22.51 55.21
CA SER A 619 -21.75 23.09 56.40
C SER A 619 -20.77 23.86 57.29
N ALA A 620 -20.29 25.02 56.82
CA ALA A 620 -20.16 26.25 57.63
C ALA A 620 -19.20 27.24 56.96
N SER A 621 -19.73 28.34 56.43
CA SER A 621 -18.96 29.56 56.22
C SER A 621 -19.91 30.76 56.16
N SER A 622 -20.00 31.48 57.27
CA SER A 622 -20.29 32.91 57.26
C SER A 622 -19.66 33.57 58.49
N ALA A 623 -19.07 34.74 58.26
CA ALA A 623 -18.52 35.74 59.19
C ALA A 623 -17.00 35.70 59.50
N GLN A 624 -16.28 36.50 58.69
CA GLN A 624 -15.38 37.62 59.06
C GLN A 624 -14.35 37.50 60.20
N GLY A 625 -13.12 37.95 59.91
CA GLY A 625 -12.36 38.80 60.84
C GLY A 625 -10.88 38.45 61.11
N THR A 626 -9.98 39.01 60.31
CA THR A 626 -8.65 39.57 60.63
C THR A 626 -7.78 39.04 61.81
N ALA A 627 -6.53 38.71 61.42
CA ALA A 627 -5.23 39.09 62.02
C ALA A 627 -4.47 38.13 62.98
N SER A 628 -3.15 38.12 62.73
CA SER A 628 -1.97 37.81 63.58
C SER A 628 -1.54 36.34 63.85
N ALA A 629 -0.31 36.03 63.41
CA ALA A 629 0.62 35.02 63.96
C ALA A 629 1.20 35.53 65.31
N PRO A 630 1.95 34.76 66.16
CA PRO A 630 2.80 33.58 65.85
C PRO A 630 2.85 32.47 66.95
N ASP A 631 3.83 31.55 66.79
CA ASP A 631 4.47 30.63 67.76
C ASP A 631 4.27 29.10 67.62
N ALA A 632 5.41 28.42 67.73
CA ALA A 632 5.65 26.97 67.73
C ALA A 632 6.08 26.49 69.14
N PRO A 633 6.52 25.24 69.35
CA PRO A 633 5.85 23.93 69.39
C PRO A 633 5.84 23.35 70.85
N PRO A 634 5.40 22.10 71.18
CA PRO A 634 6.22 20.89 70.97
C PRO A 634 5.44 19.56 70.75
N SER A 635 6.24 18.51 70.53
CA SER A 635 5.96 17.08 70.33
C SER A 635 5.06 16.35 71.33
N SER A 636 4.25 15.39 70.84
CA SER A 636 3.92 14.11 71.51
C SER A 636 3.29 13.11 70.51
N GLY A 637 3.59 11.81 70.69
CA GLY A 637 3.47 10.72 69.70
C GLY A 637 2.06 10.23 69.30
N PRO A 638 2.00 9.15 68.50
CA PRO A 638 0.76 8.72 67.83
C PRO A 638 -0.18 7.94 68.77
N PRO A 639 -1.52 8.12 68.68
CA PRO A 639 -2.50 7.34 69.42
C PRO A 639 -2.83 6.00 68.71
N PRO A 640 -3.42 5.01 69.41
CA PRO A 640 -3.57 3.63 68.96
C PRO A 640 -4.75 3.42 68.00
N PRO A 641 -4.79 2.31 67.24
CA PRO A 641 -5.89 2.00 66.33
C PRO A 641 -7.17 1.55 67.09
N PRO A 642 -8.38 1.90 66.61
CA PRO A 642 -9.65 1.46 67.18
C PRO A 642 -9.99 0.00 66.84
N PRO A 643 -10.91 -0.64 67.59
CA PRO A 643 -11.10 -2.10 67.62
C PRO A 643 -11.86 -2.64 66.40
N SER A 644 -11.52 -3.88 66.03
CA SER A 644 -12.13 -4.69 64.98
C SER A 644 -13.60 -5.02 65.27
N GLY A 645 -14.50 -4.72 64.33
CA GLY A 645 -15.90 -5.15 64.35
C GLY A 645 -16.09 -6.66 64.08
N PRO A 646 -17.29 -7.22 64.38
CA PRO A 646 -17.56 -8.65 64.37
C PRO A 646 -17.71 -9.24 62.94
N PRO A 647 -17.46 -10.56 62.76
CA PRO A 647 -17.48 -11.21 61.45
C PRO A 647 -18.92 -11.47 60.94
N PRO A 648 -19.12 -11.55 59.60
CA PRO A 648 -20.42 -11.84 59.01
C PRO A 648 -20.80 -13.35 59.08
N PRO A 649 -22.10 -13.68 59.05
CA PRO A 649 -22.61 -15.05 59.21
C PRO A 649 -22.48 -15.91 57.93
N PRO A 650 -22.52 -17.27 58.07
CA PRO A 650 -22.32 -18.21 56.96
C PRO A 650 -23.54 -18.36 56.04
N PRO A 651 -23.34 -18.78 54.77
CA PRO A 651 -24.43 -18.94 53.80
C PRO A 651 -25.21 -20.26 53.98
N PRO A 652 -26.51 -20.31 53.61
CA PRO A 652 -27.35 -21.50 53.75
C PRO A 652 -27.11 -22.57 52.66
N ALA A 653 -27.40 -23.83 53.02
CA ALA A 653 -27.18 -25.03 52.22
C ALA A 653 -28.06 -25.11 50.96
N GLY A 654 -27.49 -25.68 49.89
CA GLY A 654 -28.06 -25.75 48.54
C GLY A 654 -29.23 -26.73 48.35
N GLY A 655 -30.12 -26.36 47.42
CA GLY A 655 -31.15 -27.23 46.85
C GLY A 655 -30.64 -28.02 45.62
N PRO A 656 -31.40 -29.03 45.15
CA PRO A 656 -30.98 -29.92 44.07
C PRO A 656 -31.00 -29.24 42.69
N PRO A 657 -30.15 -29.69 41.74
CA PRO A 657 -29.99 -29.05 40.42
C PRO A 657 -31.16 -29.35 39.47
N PRO A 658 -31.45 -28.45 38.50
CA PRO A 658 -32.49 -28.64 37.49
C PRO A 658 -32.09 -29.68 36.41
N PRO A 659 -33.07 -30.30 35.73
CA PRO A 659 -32.82 -31.32 34.71
C PRO A 659 -32.22 -30.74 33.40
N PRO A 660 -31.47 -31.54 32.63
CA PRO A 660 -30.80 -31.09 31.41
C PRO A 660 -31.78 -30.83 30.24
N PRO A 661 -31.42 -29.91 29.31
CA PRO A 661 -32.23 -29.59 28.14
C PRO A 661 -32.22 -30.71 27.07
N PRO A 662 -33.26 -30.80 26.23
CA PRO A 662 -33.37 -31.81 25.18
C PRO A 662 -32.37 -31.58 24.02
N PRO A 663 -31.99 -32.64 23.29
CA PRO A 663 -31.01 -32.56 22.20
C PRO A 663 -31.55 -31.85 20.95
N PRO A 664 -30.68 -31.19 20.16
CA PRO A 664 -31.05 -30.47 18.95
C PRO A 664 -31.49 -31.41 17.81
N PRO A 665 -32.36 -30.95 16.89
CA PRO A 665 -32.84 -31.74 15.76
C PRO A 665 -31.73 -31.98 14.71
N PRO A 666 -31.81 -33.10 13.95
CA PRO A 666 -30.81 -33.44 12.94
C PRO A 666 -30.85 -32.52 11.71
N PRO A 667 -29.71 -32.32 11.03
CA PRO A 667 -29.60 -31.45 9.85
C PRO A 667 -30.37 -32.01 8.63
N PRO A 668 -30.87 -31.13 7.73
CA PRO A 668 -31.60 -31.54 6.53
C PRO A 668 -30.69 -32.24 5.49
N PRO A 669 -31.25 -33.16 4.69
CA PRO A 669 -30.50 -33.88 3.67
C PRO A 669 -30.06 -32.98 2.50
N PRO A 670 -28.91 -33.26 1.85
CA PRO A 670 -28.41 -32.48 0.72
C PRO A 670 -29.30 -32.64 -0.53
N PRO A 671 -29.37 -31.61 -1.39
CA PRO A 671 -30.16 -31.65 -2.61
C PRO A 671 -29.59 -32.63 -3.65
N PRO A 672 -30.44 -33.23 -4.50
CA PRO A 672 -30.01 -34.18 -5.52
C PRO A 672 -29.19 -33.50 -6.63
N PRO A 673 -28.24 -34.22 -7.25
CA PRO A 673 -27.37 -33.68 -8.30
C PRO A 673 -28.15 -33.38 -9.58
N MET A 674 -27.85 -32.21 -10.20
CA MET A 674 -28.16 -31.92 -11.60
C MET A 674 -27.00 -32.32 -12.50
#